data_AF-A0A498LNP9-F1
#
_entry.id   AF-A0A498LNP9-F1
#
_cell.length_a   1.000
_cell.length_b   1.000
_cell.length_c   1.000
_cell.angle_alpha   90.00
_cell.angle_beta   90.00
_cell.angle_gamma   90.00
#
_symmetry.space_group_name_H-M   'P 1'
#
loop_
_entity.id
_entity.type
_entity.pdbx_description
1 polymer ?
#
loop_
_entity_poly.entity_id
_entity_poly.type
_entity_poly.pdbx_seq_one_letter_code
_entity_poly.pdbx_strand_id
1 'polypeptide(L)'
;MGTLRDLQFALQLKIEELRQRDALIDELELELDAKDDLIRRLQGELDRLRLSAPGVSAAGQQRASSLRVRRKALLTEPVTVEPKLVLQNLPISYSKSQESQRLIESALAENECMKYLDRDQIRCSVDSAYPITLKQGVSVVQEGDNGTQAYIVEEGKLEACRAGQRLHIIEPGMMFEELALIHNHTCSTTVTALVNSRLWVMEGQVFQRIMQRNSLIAITQSLHFLRSVALLCVFPEDVLMKVSDALEECHYSDGDYIIRNGNPGDKLYILSQGQVKVLERHSVGEESMMVSVLTIGDCFGERGDDVRSMSALAAGDVTCLVIDREVFKKVTGGLDDARKNPSNKARSKLHCTYKDAWCLYMLMEACEGGDLWNLLRERGSLEEDAVRFYAACVLEALSVLHDKGIVHRDLKPENVLLDQRGYAKLRGFGCAKKLGSLHRAWSFCGSVGYQPPEVILHQGHGLSTDLWALGMLLYELLNSSALFSGSEQLKVYTATLKGIDELEFPKTISRTAAHFIKSLCRLNPSERLGQRNGVKDICKHMWFEGFDWEGLQKGTLTPPVIPNGDQSCRRSALLKDDNLLEFYYDDTKTVYDMFQRGLRIAGNGPCLGFRKPREPYQWISYTEVAERAQVLGSGLLAKGCKPNPQQYVGIFAQNRPEWVIAELACYTFSMALVPLYDTLGLEAMVHILNLAEISMVICDKEDKAESLLKNKEKGVTPTLSCLVLFNPFSAALLERGRKCGVEILKLSQIMDLGRENLKPPVPPKPQDLAVVCFTSGTTDKPKGAMITHGNIASNTSSVIKILEGYFVIRQEDVSISYLPLAHMFERMIQVSMFCHGARVGFYQGDISLLMDDIKTLKPTFFPVVPRLLNRIYDKILGSVTSPLRRVILHYAIRRKQAELSSGVVRNNSLWDRLIFNKIQACIFYINTKAAVIEKASLGGNLRFILTASAPISPTVLSFLRATLGCLIFEGYGQTECTAGCTFSMPGDWSAGHVGAPLPCAMVKLTDIPDMNYYAKNGEGEICIRGHSVFRGYLKDEERTGEALDADGWLHTGDVGQWLPNGTLRIVDRKKHIFKLSQGEYIAPEKIENVYTRCVPVLQVFVHGDSLQSFLIGVVVPDPEVFVDWAKERGIVGSYEELCQNPDVKKAVLEDMTAVGKEAGLKSFEQVKDLYLHPEMFSVSNGLLTPTLKSKRVDLRRVFSEQIAQMYSKSSI
;
A
#
# COMPACT_ATOMS: atom_id res chain seq x y z
N MET A 1 -48.94 -25.19 -8.68
CA MET A 1 -48.11 -24.72 -9.81
C MET A 1 -48.46 -23.25 -10.02
N GLY A 2 -47.49 -22.35 -10.12
CA GLY A 2 -47.71 -21.05 -10.75
C GLY A 2 -47.41 -21.20 -12.25
N THR A 3 -48.24 -20.64 -13.12
CA THR A 3 -48.05 -20.71 -14.56
C THR A 3 -47.10 -19.63 -15.07
N LEU A 4 -46.61 -19.77 -16.30
CA LEU A 4 -45.74 -18.76 -16.93
C LEU A 4 -46.41 -17.38 -17.00
N ARG A 5 -47.75 -17.35 -17.15
CA ARG A 5 -48.55 -16.11 -17.16
C ARG A 5 -48.50 -15.37 -15.83
N ASP A 6 -48.52 -16.08 -14.71
CA ASP A 6 -48.52 -15.46 -13.38
C ASP A 6 -47.19 -14.75 -13.11
N LEU A 7 -46.07 -15.32 -13.59
CA LEU A 7 -44.75 -14.69 -13.56
C LEU A 7 -44.62 -13.51 -14.54
N GLN A 8 -45.20 -13.60 -15.74
CA GLN A 8 -45.23 -12.47 -16.68
C GLN A 8 -46.09 -11.31 -16.14
N PHE A 9 -47.24 -11.61 -15.54
CA PHE A 9 -48.12 -10.62 -14.92
C PHE A 9 -47.45 -9.94 -13.73
N ALA A 10 -46.82 -10.70 -12.84
CA ALA A 10 -46.04 -10.14 -11.73
C ALA A 10 -44.84 -9.29 -12.19
N LEU A 11 -44.21 -9.64 -13.32
CA LEU A 11 -43.14 -8.85 -13.92
C LEU A 11 -43.68 -7.53 -14.53
N GLN A 12 -44.80 -7.57 -15.26
CA GLN A 12 -45.44 -6.36 -15.79
C GLN A 12 -45.89 -5.41 -14.67
N LEU A 13 -46.52 -5.94 -13.60
CA LEU A 13 -46.94 -5.15 -12.45
C LEU A 13 -45.77 -4.37 -11.84
N LYS A 14 -44.59 -5.00 -11.75
CA LYS A 14 -43.39 -4.40 -11.20
C LYS A 14 -42.68 -3.40 -12.13
N ILE A 15 -42.81 -3.58 -13.45
CA ILE A 15 -42.33 -2.61 -14.43
C ILE A 15 -43.18 -1.33 -14.37
N GLU A 16 -44.49 -1.46 -14.20
CA GLU A 16 -45.39 -0.32 -14.08
C GLU A 16 -45.26 0.38 -12.70
N GLU A 17 -45.04 -0.38 -11.61
CA GLU A 17 -44.69 0.18 -10.29
C GLU A 17 -43.39 1.01 -10.33
N LEU A 18 -42.38 0.57 -11.08
CA LEU A 18 -41.13 1.32 -11.27
C LEU A 18 -41.38 2.60 -12.07
N ARG A 19 -42.09 2.53 -13.20
CA ARG A 19 -42.45 3.72 -13.99
C ARG A 19 -43.23 4.77 -13.22
N GLN A 20 -44.13 4.36 -12.33
CA GLN A 20 -44.87 5.28 -11.46
C GLN A 20 -43.96 5.96 -10.43
N ARG A 21 -42.87 5.32 -9.99
CA ARG A 21 -41.87 5.95 -9.13
C ARG A 21 -40.95 6.88 -9.90
N ASP A 22 -40.48 6.48 -11.08
CA ASP A 22 -39.62 7.30 -11.93
C ASP A 22 -40.34 8.62 -12.30
N ALA A 23 -41.62 8.54 -12.71
CA ALA A 23 -42.44 9.72 -13.00
C ALA A 23 -42.70 10.62 -11.77
N LEU A 24 -42.82 10.04 -10.56
CA LEU A 24 -42.97 10.80 -9.32
C LEU A 24 -41.65 11.48 -8.92
N ILE A 25 -40.49 10.91 -9.26
CA ILE A 25 -39.18 11.54 -9.07
C ILE A 25 -39.05 12.73 -10.02
N ASP A 26 -39.36 12.56 -11.30
CA ASP A 26 -39.36 13.66 -12.29
C ASP A 26 -40.28 14.83 -11.86
N GLU A 27 -41.46 14.54 -11.30
CA GLU A 27 -42.40 15.54 -10.78
C GLU A 27 -41.86 16.27 -9.54
N LEU A 28 -41.21 15.54 -8.61
CA LEU A 28 -40.60 16.12 -7.41
C LEU A 28 -39.34 16.94 -7.70
N GLU A 29 -38.53 16.56 -8.71
CA GLU A 29 -37.39 17.37 -9.16
C GLU A 29 -37.88 18.70 -9.79
N LEU A 30 -38.95 18.66 -10.59
CA LEU A 30 -39.61 19.86 -11.12
C LEU A 30 -40.19 20.77 -10.02
N GLU A 31 -40.79 20.19 -8.97
CA GLU A 31 -41.31 20.96 -7.84
C GLU A 31 -40.18 21.58 -6.99
N LEU A 32 -39.01 20.93 -6.93
CA LEU A 32 -37.83 21.42 -6.23
C LEU A 32 -37.19 22.60 -6.96
N ASP A 33 -36.97 22.50 -8.28
CA ASP A 33 -36.46 23.59 -9.12
C ASP A 33 -37.38 24.83 -9.02
N ALA A 34 -38.70 24.64 -9.02
CA ALA A 34 -39.66 25.73 -8.85
C ALA A 34 -39.57 26.41 -7.47
N LYS A 35 -39.24 25.67 -6.40
CA LYS A 35 -39.04 26.21 -5.04
C LYS A 35 -37.72 26.96 -4.91
N ASP A 36 -36.64 26.46 -5.50
CA ASP A 36 -35.35 27.18 -5.55
C ASP A 36 -35.46 28.49 -6.34
N ASP A 37 -36.25 28.53 -7.41
CA ASP A 37 -36.52 29.76 -8.16
C ASP A 37 -37.38 30.76 -7.38
N LEU A 38 -38.31 30.29 -6.55
CA LEU A 38 -39.06 31.14 -5.61
C LEU A 38 -38.15 31.70 -4.50
N ILE A 39 -37.26 30.88 -3.95
CA ILE A 39 -36.26 31.32 -2.94
C ILE A 39 -35.36 32.42 -3.52
N ARG A 40 -34.86 32.25 -4.76
CA ARG A 40 -34.05 33.28 -5.44
C ARG A 40 -34.80 34.61 -5.63
N ARG A 41 -36.11 34.57 -5.92
CA ARG A 41 -36.94 35.79 -6.03
C ARG A 41 -37.15 36.47 -4.67
N LEU A 42 -37.49 35.70 -3.63
CA LEU A 42 -37.71 36.23 -2.28
C LEU A 42 -36.44 36.82 -1.67
N GLN A 43 -35.26 36.25 -1.96
CA GLN A 43 -33.97 36.85 -1.59
C GLN A 43 -33.76 38.22 -2.28
N GLY A 44 -34.08 38.33 -3.58
CA GLY A 44 -34.00 39.59 -4.32
C GLY A 44 -34.97 40.67 -3.83
N GLU A 45 -36.14 40.30 -3.28
CA GLU A 45 -37.06 41.25 -2.63
C GLU A 45 -36.59 41.64 -1.22
N LEU A 46 -36.07 40.69 -0.44
CA LEU A 46 -35.52 40.95 0.90
C LEU A 46 -34.36 41.95 0.86
N ASP A 47 -33.45 41.82 -0.11
CA ASP A 47 -32.32 42.74 -0.25
C ASP A 47 -32.73 44.10 -0.82
N ARG A 48 -33.82 44.19 -1.60
CA ARG A 48 -34.45 45.48 -1.95
C ARG A 48 -35.02 46.19 -0.72
N LEU A 49 -35.72 45.47 0.15
CA LEU A 49 -36.31 46.01 1.38
C LEU A 49 -35.24 46.47 2.40
N ARG A 50 -34.07 45.82 2.41
CA ARG A 50 -32.92 46.21 3.24
C ARG A 50 -32.25 47.52 2.79
N LEU A 51 -32.40 47.91 1.52
CA LEU A 51 -31.80 49.12 0.95
C LEU A 51 -32.68 50.38 1.09
N SER A 52 -33.92 50.26 1.58
CA SER A 52 -34.94 51.33 1.55
C SER A 52 -35.33 51.92 2.91
N ALA A 53 -34.61 51.61 4.00
CA ALA A 53 -35.00 52.01 5.37
C ALA A 53 -34.08 53.10 5.97
N PRO A 54 -34.57 54.35 6.17
CA PRO A 54 -33.91 55.36 7.01
C PRO A 54 -34.09 55.02 8.50
N GLY A 55 -33.14 55.38 9.36
CA GLY A 55 -33.19 55.09 10.80
C GLY A 55 -33.39 56.31 11.70
N VAL A 56 -33.49 56.05 13.02
CA VAL A 56 -33.05 56.85 14.20
C VAL A 56 -34.02 56.72 15.40
N SER A 57 -33.42 56.45 16.57
CA SER A 57 -33.92 56.67 17.95
C SER A 57 -35.11 55.85 18.51
N ALA A 58 -34.83 55.17 19.62
CA ALA A 58 -35.67 55.08 20.81
C ALA A 58 -34.74 54.92 22.03
N ALA A 59 -35.14 55.38 23.22
CA ALA A 59 -34.28 55.37 24.41
C ALA A 59 -34.98 54.74 25.63
N GLY A 60 -34.17 54.12 26.49
CA GLY A 60 -34.49 53.94 27.91
C GLY A 60 -35.30 52.70 28.31
N GLN A 61 -34.60 51.65 28.77
CA GLN A 61 -34.95 50.95 30.00
C GLN A 61 -33.73 50.21 30.57
N GLN A 62 -33.54 50.26 31.89
CA GLN A 62 -32.43 49.62 32.59
C GLN A 62 -32.82 48.19 33.02
N ARG A 63 -31.89 47.24 32.91
CA ARG A 63 -31.82 46.04 33.78
C ARG A 63 -30.37 45.74 34.14
N ALA A 64 -30.17 45.05 35.26
CA ALA A 64 -28.89 45.04 35.98
C ALA A 64 -27.80 44.17 35.33
N SER A 65 -26.53 44.58 35.51
CA SER A 65 -25.35 43.81 35.12
C SER A 65 -24.96 42.80 36.19
N SER A 66 -25.12 41.51 35.92
CA SER A 66 -24.52 40.43 36.72
C SER A 66 -23.04 40.20 36.33
N LEU A 67 -22.18 40.05 37.33
CA LEU A 67 -20.72 39.96 37.15
C LEU A 67 -20.29 38.54 36.77
N ARG A 68 -19.81 38.35 35.53
CA ARG A 68 -19.15 37.10 35.11
C ARG A 68 -17.72 37.01 35.67
N VAL A 69 -17.53 36.24 36.74
CA VAL A 69 -16.21 35.89 37.26
C VAL A 69 -15.54 34.86 36.34
N ARG A 70 -14.31 35.14 35.88
CA ARG A 70 -13.47 34.19 35.12
C ARG A 70 -12.49 33.50 36.06
N ARG A 71 -12.42 32.16 36.02
CA ARG A 71 -11.26 31.40 36.55
C ARG A 71 -10.20 31.25 35.45
N LYS A 72 -8.93 31.16 35.86
CA LYS A 72 -7.75 30.98 35.00
C LYS A 72 -6.93 29.85 35.60
N ALA A 73 -6.70 28.78 34.84
CA ALA A 73 -6.04 27.58 35.36
C ALA A 73 -4.51 27.77 35.47
N LEU A 74 -3.91 27.14 36.49
CA LEU A 74 -2.47 26.92 36.61
C LEU A 74 -2.06 25.67 35.83
N LEU A 75 -0.94 25.76 35.11
CA LEU A 75 -0.37 24.64 34.34
C LEU A 75 0.47 23.75 35.27
N THR A 76 0.34 22.44 35.11
CA THR A 76 1.22 21.42 35.71
C THR A 76 1.51 20.35 34.66
N GLU A 77 2.64 19.64 34.79
CA GLU A 77 3.07 18.65 33.80
C GLU A 77 2.10 17.46 33.71
N PRO A 78 1.88 16.87 32.52
CA PRO A 78 1.04 15.68 32.36
C PRO A 78 1.76 14.43 32.85
N VAL A 79 1.48 14.02 34.10
CA VAL A 79 2.01 12.75 34.65
C VAL A 79 1.28 11.57 34.04
N THR A 80 2.02 10.55 33.59
CA THR A 80 1.50 9.33 32.93
C THR A 80 0.86 8.33 33.92
N VAL A 81 -0.15 8.76 34.66
CA VAL A 81 -0.93 7.95 35.61
C VAL A 81 -2.37 7.79 35.11
N GLU A 82 -2.93 6.59 35.25
CA GLU A 82 -4.31 6.33 34.83
C GLU A 82 -5.33 7.23 35.58
N PRO A 83 -6.35 7.79 34.90
CA PRO A 83 -7.41 8.59 35.51
C PRO A 83 -8.04 8.01 36.80
N LYS A 84 -8.14 6.68 36.90
CA LYS A 84 -8.72 5.98 38.06
C LYS A 84 -7.83 6.08 39.32
N LEU A 85 -6.51 6.06 39.16
CA LEU A 85 -5.55 6.12 40.28
C LEU A 85 -5.46 7.53 40.91
N VAL A 86 -5.67 8.58 40.13
CA VAL A 86 -5.69 9.98 40.59
C VAL A 86 -6.89 10.28 41.49
N LEU A 87 -8.03 9.62 41.25
CA LEU A 87 -9.27 9.84 42.00
C LEU A 87 -9.30 9.12 43.36
N GLN A 88 -8.67 7.95 43.47
CA GLN A 88 -8.77 7.07 44.64
C GLN A 88 -7.83 7.45 45.79
N ASN A 89 -6.65 8.02 45.51
CA ASN A 89 -5.71 8.42 46.54
C ASN A 89 -5.99 9.85 47.02
N LEU A 90 -6.21 10.04 48.32
CA LEU A 90 -6.28 11.35 48.96
C LEU A 90 -4.87 11.81 49.41
N PRO A 91 -4.55 13.12 49.42
CA PRO A 91 -3.34 13.62 50.05
C PRO A 91 -3.28 13.25 51.54
N ILE A 92 -2.07 13.01 52.05
CA ILE A 92 -1.84 12.86 53.49
C ILE A 92 -2.08 14.24 54.14
N SER A 93 -2.93 14.28 55.17
CA SER A 93 -3.22 15.49 55.95
C SER A 93 -2.42 15.49 57.25
N TYR A 94 -1.78 16.62 57.57
CA TYR A 94 -1.03 16.83 58.80
C TYR A 94 -1.74 17.85 59.69
N SER A 95 -1.88 17.55 60.98
CA SER A 95 -2.52 18.44 61.96
C SER A 95 -1.73 19.73 62.19
N LYS A 96 -2.43 20.86 62.29
CA LYS A 96 -1.87 22.21 62.43
C LYS A 96 -2.68 23.04 63.42
N SER A 97 -2.11 24.13 63.93
CA SER A 97 -2.90 25.13 64.66
C SER A 97 -3.73 25.99 63.69
N GLN A 98 -4.79 26.65 64.19
CA GLN A 98 -5.59 27.57 63.37
C GLN A 98 -4.79 28.81 62.94
N GLU A 99 -3.73 29.18 63.67
CA GLU A 99 -2.82 30.28 63.33
C GLU A 99 -1.86 29.84 62.20
N SER A 100 -1.29 28.64 62.33
CA SER A 100 -0.49 27.97 61.28
C SER A 100 -1.25 27.85 59.96
N GLN A 101 -2.52 27.43 60.00
CA GLN A 101 -3.36 27.32 58.80
C GLN A 101 -3.52 28.68 58.10
N ARG A 102 -3.88 29.74 58.84
CA ARG A 102 -4.02 31.10 58.28
C ARG A 102 -2.72 31.63 57.69
N LEU A 103 -1.59 31.34 58.32
CA LEU A 103 -0.26 31.75 57.83
C LEU A 103 0.08 31.07 56.49
N ILE A 104 -0.22 29.78 56.33
CA ILE A 104 -0.06 29.05 55.07
C ILE A 104 -1.05 29.54 54.00
N GLU A 105 -2.31 29.81 54.38
CA GLU A 105 -3.34 30.36 53.49
C GLU A 105 -2.93 31.75 52.95
N SER A 106 -2.42 32.65 53.80
CA SER A 106 -1.95 33.98 53.39
C SER A 106 -0.74 33.88 52.46
N ALA A 107 0.26 33.06 52.81
CA ALA A 107 1.44 32.83 51.99
C ALA A 107 1.12 32.28 50.58
N LEU A 108 0.09 31.44 50.46
CA LEU A 108 -0.44 30.96 49.16
C LEU A 108 -1.24 32.04 48.41
N ALA A 109 -2.03 32.86 49.11
CA ALA A 109 -2.86 33.90 48.50
C ALA A 109 -2.06 35.13 48.03
N GLU A 110 -0.95 35.45 48.70
CA GLU A 110 -0.07 36.59 48.40
C GLU A 110 0.99 36.24 47.32
N ASN A 111 1.26 34.96 47.07
CA ASN A 111 2.21 34.53 46.06
C ASN A 111 1.68 34.75 44.63
N GLU A 112 2.48 35.42 43.78
CA GLU A 112 2.11 35.77 42.40
C GLU A 112 1.70 34.58 41.51
N CYS A 113 2.27 33.38 41.75
CA CYS A 113 1.87 32.17 41.04
C CYS A 113 0.57 31.58 41.61
N MET A 114 0.41 31.56 42.93
CA MET A 114 -0.62 30.75 43.61
C MET A 114 -1.93 31.51 43.95
N LYS A 115 -1.96 32.84 43.82
CA LYS A 115 -3.15 33.71 44.03
C LYS A 115 -4.40 33.42 43.17
N TYR A 116 -4.35 32.41 42.29
CA TYR A 116 -5.46 32.00 41.40
C TYR A 116 -6.05 30.61 41.73
N LEU A 117 -5.54 29.93 42.76
CA LEU A 117 -6.07 28.64 43.22
C LEU A 117 -7.53 28.74 43.71
N ASP A 118 -8.30 27.66 43.54
CA ASP A 118 -9.64 27.58 44.13
C ASP A 118 -9.61 27.18 45.61
N ARG A 119 -10.75 27.35 46.31
CA ARG A 119 -10.85 27.16 47.76
C ARG A 119 -10.59 25.72 48.21
N ASP A 120 -10.91 24.73 47.37
CA ASP A 120 -10.65 23.32 47.67
C ASP A 120 -9.19 22.95 47.37
N GLN A 121 -8.59 23.55 46.33
CA GLN A 121 -7.15 23.45 46.06
C GLN A 121 -6.33 24.04 47.22
N ILE A 122 -6.64 25.25 47.67
CA ILE A 122 -5.95 25.90 48.81
C ILE A 122 -6.07 25.02 50.06
N ARG A 123 -7.28 24.58 50.43
CA ARG A 123 -7.48 23.72 51.62
C ARG A 123 -6.64 22.43 51.52
N CYS A 124 -6.71 21.72 50.40
CA CYS A 124 -5.95 20.48 50.22
C CYS A 124 -4.43 20.71 50.28
N SER A 125 -3.92 21.84 49.75
CA SER A 125 -2.51 22.21 49.86
C SER A 125 -2.12 22.50 51.31
N VAL A 126 -2.90 23.32 52.02
CA VAL A 126 -2.72 23.64 53.45
C VAL A 126 -2.76 22.37 54.31
N ASP A 127 -3.69 21.45 54.06
CA ASP A 127 -3.78 20.16 54.76
C ASP A 127 -2.53 19.30 54.51
N SER A 128 -2.00 19.30 53.28
CA SER A 128 -0.85 18.47 52.88
C SER A 128 0.52 18.94 53.36
N ALA A 129 0.67 20.21 53.75
CA ALA A 129 1.94 20.74 54.23
C ALA A 129 2.35 20.11 55.58
N TYR A 130 3.65 19.90 55.83
CA TYR A 130 4.15 19.33 57.10
C TYR A 130 5.25 20.18 57.74
N PRO A 131 5.45 20.13 59.08
CA PRO A 131 6.36 21.04 59.77
C PRO A 131 7.78 20.48 59.83
N ILE A 132 8.77 21.36 59.69
CA ILE A 132 10.18 21.07 60.01
C ILE A 132 10.76 22.15 60.95
N THR A 133 11.77 21.80 61.73
CA THR A 133 12.48 22.72 62.62
C THR A 133 13.97 22.73 62.32
N LEU A 134 14.51 23.91 62.05
CA LEU A 134 15.91 24.16 61.76
C LEU A 134 16.61 24.73 62.98
N LYS A 135 17.86 24.33 63.21
CA LYS A 135 18.74 24.97 64.19
C LYS A 135 19.50 26.12 63.53
N GLN A 136 19.89 27.11 64.32
CA GLN A 136 20.80 28.17 63.88
C GLN A 136 22.04 27.59 63.17
N GLY A 137 22.39 28.14 62.01
CA GLY A 137 23.51 27.71 61.17
C GLY A 137 23.23 26.51 60.26
N VAL A 138 22.03 25.93 60.26
CA VAL A 138 21.64 24.84 59.34
C VAL A 138 21.07 25.41 58.05
N SER A 139 21.60 24.97 56.91
CA SER A 139 21.01 25.23 55.59
C SER A 139 19.87 24.24 55.30
N VAL A 140 18.75 24.74 54.81
CA VAL A 140 17.57 23.94 54.41
C VAL A 140 17.59 23.58 52.93
N VAL A 141 18.26 24.41 52.13
CA VAL A 141 18.44 24.28 50.68
C VAL A 141 19.87 24.73 50.35
N GLN A 142 20.58 24.03 49.46
CA GLN A 142 21.87 24.48 48.93
C GLN A 142 21.79 24.81 47.43
N GLU A 143 22.57 25.81 47.01
CA GLU A 143 22.72 26.20 45.61
C GLU A 143 23.29 25.04 44.78
N GLY A 144 22.49 24.52 43.84
CA GLY A 144 22.81 23.34 43.04
C GLY A 144 22.01 22.07 43.35
N ASP A 145 21.26 22.03 44.47
CA ASP A 145 20.37 20.90 44.78
C ASP A 145 19.18 20.80 43.80
N ASN A 146 18.53 19.62 43.72
CA ASN A 146 17.27 19.46 42.98
C ASN A 146 16.07 19.84 43.86
N GLY A 147 15.50 21.01 43.60
CA GLY A 147 14.30 21.53 44.22
C GLY A 147 13.07 20.70 43.87
N THR A 148 12.48 20.10 44.90
CA THR A 148 11.26 19.27 44.86
C THR A 148 10.24 19.63 45.95
N GLN A 149 10.60 20.60 46.80
CA GLN A 149 9.85 21.10 47.93
C GLN A 149 9.89 22.64 47.96
N ALA A 150 8.79 23.27 48.36
CA ALA A 150 8.74 24.68 48.70
C ALA A 150 8.46 24.87 50.18
N TYR A 151 8.87 26.02 50.73
CA TYR A 151 8.92 26.26 52.16
C TYR A 151 8.21 27.57 52.53
N ILE A 152 7.52 27.59 53.67
CA ILE A 152 6.91 28.78 54.28
C ILE A 152 7.48 28.94 55.70
N VAL A 153 7.88 30.15 56.08
CA VAL A 153 8.40 30.43 57.43
C VAL A 153 7.27 30.65 58.43
N GLU A 154 7.20 29.85 59.49
CA GLU A 154 6.26 30.07 60.62
C GLU A 154 6.93 30.88 61.74
N GLU A 155 8.14 30.50 62.14
CA GLU A 155 8.90 31.15 63.22
C GLU A 155 10.39 31.26 62.84
N GLY A 156 11.07 32.31 63.31
CA GLY A 156 12.51 32.51 63.12
C GLY A 156 12.87 33.44 61.94
N LYS A 157 14.10 33.33 61.42
CA LYS A 157 14.62 34.11 60.28
C LYS A 157 15.68 33.31 59.53
N LEU A 158 15.69 33.42 58.21
CA LEU A 158 16.66 32.76 57.32
C LEU A 158 17.36 33.77 56.41
N GLU A 159 18.52 33.40 55.90
CA GLU A 159 19.33 34.19 54.99
C GLU A 159 19.48 33.44 53.65
N ALA A 160 19.15 34.10 52.55
CA ALA A 160 19.31 33.58 51.20
C ALA A 160 20.61 34.14 50.58
N CYS A 161 21.51 33.24 50.18
CA CYS A 161 22.81 33.57 49.59
C CYS A 161 22.98 32.91 48.23
N ARG A 162 23.70 33.56 47.31
CA ARG A 162 24.12 33.01 46.01
C ARG A 162 25.60 33.28 45.79
N ALA A 163 26.37 32.27 45.39
CA ALA A 163 27.82 32.34 45.22
C ALA A 163 28.57 32.97 46.43
N GLY A 164 28.07 32.74 47.64
CA GLY A 164 28.60 33.32 48.88
C GLY A 164 28.20 34.77 49.19
N GLN A 165 27.45 35.44 48.31
CA GLN A 165 26.92 36.78 48.53
C GLN A 165 25.48 36.73 49.07
N ARG A 166 25.20 37.48 50.14
CA ARG A 166 23.85 37.62 50.69
C ARG A 166 22.94 38.40 49.75
N LEU A 167 21.77 37.84 49.48
CA LEU A 167 20.72 38.47 48.69
C LEU A 167 19.67 39.15 49.58
N HIS A 168 19.00 38.39 50.45
CA HIS A 168 17.93 38.89 51.31
C HIS A 168 17.75 38.03 52.57
N ILE A 169 16.94 38.53 53.51
CA ILE A 169 16.49 37.81 54.70
C ILE A 169 15.04 37.37 54.46
N ILE A 170 14.72 36.13 54.83
CA ILE A 170 13.38 35.56 54.77
C ILE A 170 12.77 35.58 56.17
N GLU A 171 11.60 36.19 56.31
CA GLU A 171 10.91 36.43 57.58
C GLU A 171 9.60 35.62 57.68
N PRO A 172 8.99 35.48 58.87
CA PRO A 172 7.74 34.73 59.05
C PRO A 172 6.61 35.20 58.13
N GLY A 173 5.86 34.24 57.58
CA GLY A 173 4.84 34.45 56.56
C GLY A 173 5.35 34.37 55.12
N MET A 174 6.66 34.51 54.87
CA MET A 174 7.23 34.42 53.52
C MET A 174 7.34 32.98 53.02
N MET A 175 7.13 32.79 51.72
CA MET A 175 7.38 31.55 50.97
C MET A 175 8.70 31.65 50.19
N PHE A 176 9.38 30.51 49.97
CA PHE A 176 10.55 30.41 49.08
C PHE A 176 10.68 29.03 48.42
N GLU A 177 11.43 28.99 47.29
CA GLU A 177 11.56 27.85 46.37
C GLU A 177 10.22 27.38 45.77
N GLU A 178 9.24 28.30 45.66
CA GLU A 178 7.86 28.09 45.20
C GLU A 178 7.73 27.43 43.80
N LEU A 179 8.77 27.56 42.96
CA LEU A 179 8.85 26.93 41.65
C LEU A 179 8.82 25.40 41.71
N ALA A 180 9.31 24.80 42.81
CA ALA A 180 9.27 23.35 43.04
C ALA A 180 7.84 22.79 43.05
N LEU A 181 6.83 23.63 43.34
CA LEU A 181 5.43 23.22 43.31
C LEU A 181 4.86 23.09 41.89
N ILE A 182 5.55 23.67 40.90
CA ILE A 182 5.10 23.74 39.51
C ILE A 182 5.89 22.75 38.65
N HIS A 183 7.21 22.69 38.82
CA HIS A 183 8.11 21.76 38.11
C HIS A 183 9.35 21.43 38.96
N ASN A 184 10.08 20.36 38.63
CA ASN A 184 11.41 20.13 39.22
C ASN A 184 12.36 21.26 38.76
N HIS A 185 13.12 21.85 39.67
CA HIS A 185 14.10 22.90 39.35
C HIS A 185 15.42 22.69 40.09
N THR A 186 16.47 23.43 39.71
CA THR A 186 17.73 23.43 40.47
C THR A 186 17.74 24.63 41.41
N CYS A 187 17.90 24.37 42.70
CA CYS A 187 17.90 25.36 43.78
C CYS A 187 18.94 26.44 43.49
N SER A 188 18.48 27.69 43.38
CA SER A 188 19.29 28.78 42.84
C SER A 188 19.95 29.65 43.91
N THR A 189 19.73 29.32 45.19
CA THR A 189 20.29 30.00 46.36
C THR A 189 20.48 28.99 47.50
N THR A 190 21.51 29.18 48.32
CA THR A 190 21.63 28.48 49.60
C THR A 190 20.85 29.26 50.67
N VAL A 191 19.90 28.61 51.33
CA VAL A 191 19.06 29.24 52.37
C VAL A 191 19.42 28.68 53.73
N THR A 192 19.83 29.55 54.67
CA THR A 192 20.38 29.15 55.98
C THR A 192 19.69 29.83 57.14
N ALA A 193 19.37 29.08 58.19
CA ALA A 193 18.67 29.60 59.37
C ALA A 193 19.60 30.47 60.25
N LEU A 194 19.29 31.77 60.36
CA LEU A 194 20.05 32.74 61.18
C LEU A 194 19.79 32.57 62.68
N VAL A 195 18.65 31.98 63.03
CA VAL A 195 18.22 31.59 64.38
C VAL A 195 17.51 30.24 64.30
N ASN A 196 17.22 29.60 65.43
CA ASN A 196 16.33 28.43 65.44
C ASN A 196 14.97 28.85 64.81
N SER A 197 14.53 28.13 63.79
CA SER A 197 13.41 28.53 62.92
C SER A 197 12.49 27.33 62.65
N ARG A 198 11.19 27.56 62.50
CA ARG A 198 10.19 26.54 62.13
C ARG A 198 9.56 26.87 60.79
N LEU A 199 9.47 25.88 59.90
CA LEU A 199 8.94 26.01 58.55
C LEU A 199 7.80 25.01 58.32
N TRP A 200 6.92 25.33 57.36
CA TRP A 200 6.03 24.38 56.71
C TRP A 200 6.57 24.03 55.32
N VAL A 201 6.57 22.73 54.99
CA VAL A 201 7.06 22.16 53.74
C VAL A 201 5.88 21.73 52.88
N MET A 202 5.92 21.99 51.58
CA MET A 202 5.00 21.42 50.59
C MET A 202 5.77 20.69 49.50
N GLU A 203 5.37 19.46 49.18
CA GLU A 203 5.99 18.65 48.13
C GLU A 203 5.33 18.91 46.77
N GLY A 204 6.15 19.21 45.76
CA GLY A 204 5.65 19.57 44.43
C GLY A 204 4.80 18.48 43.79
N GLN A 205 5.22 17.21 43.92
CA GLN A 205 4.46 16.07 43.41
C GLN A 205 3.09 15.90 44.09
N VAL A 206 2.91 16.37 45.33
CA VAL A 206 1.60 16.35 46.01
C VAL A 206 0.74 17.51 45.51
N PHE A 207 1.32 18.71 45.43
CA PHE A 207 0.66 19.90 44.91
C PHE A 207 0.16 19.72 43.46
N GLN A 208 1.01 19.23 42.55
CA GLN A 208 0.65 18.94 41.15
C GLN A 208 -0.53 17.96 41.04
N ARG A 209 -0.57 16.91 41.86
CA ARG A 209 -1.71 15.96 41.91
C ARG A 209 -3.01 16.61 42.38
N ILE A 210 -2.94 17.56 43.31
CA ILE A 210 -4.11 18.34 43.76
C ILE A 210 -4.64 19.21 42.59
N MET A 211 -3.75 19.81 41.78
CA MET A 211 -4.16 20.62 40.62
C MET A 211 -4.87 19.79 39.54
N GLN A 212 -4.29 18.64 39.16
CA GLN A 212 -4.82 17.77 38.08
C GLN A 212 -6.20 17.17 38.40
N ARG A 213 -6.50 16.95 39.68
CA ARG A 213 -7.70 16.24 40.15
C ARG A 213 -9.01 16.91 39.69
N ASN A 214 -9.09 18.25 39.71
CA ASN A 214 -10.33 18.97 39.39
C ASN A 214 -10.69 18.85 37.90
N SER A 215 -9.70 18.86 36.99
CA SER A 215 -9.94 18.67 35.54
C SER A 215 -10.50 17.28 35.21
N LEU A 216 -9.98 16.24 35.87
CA LEU A 216 -10.44 14.86 35.71
C LEU A 216 -11.85 14.64 36.30
N ILE A 217 -12.14 15.25 37.45
CA ILE A 217 -13.47 15.18 38.08
C ILE A 217 -14.54 15.80 37.17
N ALA A 218 -14.29 16.99 36.62
CA ALA A 218 -15.25 17.69 35.75
C ALA A 218 -15.63 16.84 34.52
N ILE A 219 -14.64 16.32 33.79
CA ILE A 219 -14.88 15.46 32.61
C ILE A 219 -15.67 14.20 32.99
N THR A 220 -15.32 13.57 34.12
CA THR A 220 -15.99 12.35 34.59
C THR A 220 -17.45 12.62 35.00
N GLN A 221 -17.71 13.77 35.63
CA GLN A 221 -19.07 14.19 36.02
C GLN A 221 -19.94 14.51 34.79
N SER A 222 -19.42 15.24 33.81
CA SER A 222 -20.14 15.52 32.55
C SER A 222 -20.49 14.23 31.80
N LEU A 223 -19.53 13.29 31.66
CA LEU A 223 -19.80 12.01 31.00
C LEU A 223 -20.79 11.13 31.77
N HIS A 224 -20.77 11.16 33.11
CA HIS A 224 -21.76 10.46 33.93
C HIS A 224 -23.17 11.09 33.79
N PHE A 225 -23.26 12.41 33.77
CA PHE A 225 -24.54 13.11 33.54
C PHE A 225 -25.09 12.80 32.15
N LEU A 226 -24.29 12.91 31.08
CA LEU A 226 -24.73 12.60 29.72
C LEU A 226 -25.12 11.13 29.52
N ARG A 227 -24.54 10.19 30.28
CA ARG A 227 -25.01 8.80 30.33
C ARG A 227 -26.35 8.60 31.04
N SER A 228 -26.76 9.51 31.92
CA SER A 228 -28.08 9.47 32.58
C SER A 228 -29.21 9.99 31.69
N VAL A 229 -28.89 10.75 30.64
CA VAL A 229 -29.85 11.23 29.63
C VAL A 229 -30.25 10.09 28.71
N ALA A 230 -31.54 9.73 28.68
CA ALA A 230 -32.04 8.56 27.97
C ALA A 230 -31.84 8.60 26.44
N LEU A 231 -31.78 9.80 25.84
CA LEU A 231 -31.48 9.97 24.41
C LEU A 231 -29.99 9.68 24.08
N LEU A 232 -29.10 9.86 25.07
CA LEU A 232 -27.65 9.84 24.85
C LEU A 232 -26.96 8.58 25.35
N CYS A 233 -27.57 7.84 26.29
CA CYS A 233 -26.97 6.65 26.92
C CYS A 233 -26.58 5.52 25.95
N VAL A 234 -27.14 5.51 24.74
CA VAL A 234 -26.83 4.57 23.65
C VAL A 234 -25.60 4.93 22.82
N PHE A 235 -25.04 6.13 22.95
CA PHE A 235 -23.82 6.52 22.20
C PHE A 235 -22.54 6.01 22.88
N PRO A 236 -21.51 5.61 22.10
CA PRO A 236 -20.21 5.23 22.63
C PRO A 236 -19.49 6.44 23.25
N GLU A 237 -18.53 6.15 24.14
CA GLU A 237 -17.88 7.13 25.01
C GLU A 237 -17.11 8.22 24.25
N ASP A 238 -16.60 7.92 23.06
CA ASP A 238 -15.94 8.88 22.16
C ASP A 238 -16.92 9.86 21.49
N VAL A 239 -18.17 9.43 21.25
CA VAL A 239 -19.24 10.29 20.75
C VAL A 239 -19.81 11.13 21.89
N LEU A 240 -19.97 10.56 23.09
CA LEU A 240 -20.36 11.31 24.28
C LEU A 240 -19.37 12.42 24.63
N MET A 241 -18.05 12.19 24.50
CA MET A 241 -17.06 13.27 24.63
C MET A 241 -17.26 14.38 23.59
N LYS A 242 -17.50 14.04 22.31
CA LYS A 242 -17.73 15.04 21.24
C LYS A 242 -19.04 15.82 21.42
N VAL A 243 -20.06 15.20 22.02
CA VAL A 243 -21.31 15.87 22.43
C VAL A 243 -21.05 16.79 23.63
N SER A 244 -20.28 16.34 24.62
CA SER A 244 -19.88 17.16 25.78
C SER A 244 -19.08 18.40 25.37
N ASP A 245 -18.19 18.28 24.39
CA ASP A 245 -17.40 19.37 23.78
C ASP A 245 -18.25 20.38 22.98
N ALA A 246 -19.51 20.06 22.69
CA ALA A 246 -20.41 20.80 21.81
C ALA A 246 -21.69 21.33 22.50
N LEU A 247 -21.82 21.12 23.81
CA LEU A 247 -22.94 21.64 24.62
C LEU A 247 -22.59 23.00 25.24
N GLU A 248 -23.50 23.97 25.11
CA GLU A 248 -23.43 25.29 25.73
C GLU A 248 -24.30 25.36 26.99
N GLU A 249 -23.77 25.83 28.11
CA GLU A 249 -24.53 25.97 29.37
C GLU A 249 -25.28 27.31 29.42
N CYS A 250 -26.60 27.25 29.62
CA CYS A 250 -27.51 28.40 29.66
C CYS A 250 -28.32 28.40 30.97
N HIS A 251 -28.41 29.56 31.62
CA HIS A 251 -29.23 29.77 32.81
C HIS A 251 -30.46 30.64 32.52
N TYR A 252 -31.57 30.35 33.21
CA TYR A 252 -32.86 31.02 33.13
C TYR A 252 -33.44 31.18 34.54
N SER A 253 -34.17 32.26 34.82
CA SER A 253 -34.80 32.48 36.14
C SER A 253 -36.31 32.22 36.12
N ASP A 254 -36.94 32.13 37.29
CA ASP A 254 -38.36 31.77 37.42
C ASP A 254 -39.28 32.63 36.54
N GLY A 255 -40.09 31.97 35.70
CA GLY A 255 -40.97 32.63 34.73
C GLY A 255 -40.31 33.02 33.39
N ASP A 256 -39.03 32.74 33.16
CA ASP A 256 -38.41 32.95 31.83
C ASP A 256 -38.91 31.92 30.81
N TYR A 257 -39.16 32.38 29.58
CA TYR A 257 -39.49 31.50 28.44
C TYR A 257 -38.21 30.96 27.81
N ILE A 258 -37.87 29.71 28.11
CA ILE A 258 -36.80 28.94 27.46
C ILE A 258 -37.20 28.62 26.01
N ILE A 259 -38.47 28.30 25.79
CA ILE A 259 -39.07 28.10 24.47
C ILE A 259 -40.38 28.88 24.39
N ARG A 260 -40.62 29.55 23.27
CA ARG A 260 -41.92 30.12 22.91
C ARG A 260 -42.53 29.35 21.74
N ASN A 261 -43.83 29.10 21.82
CA ASN A 261 -44.63 28.72 20.65
C ASN A 261 -44.43 29.80 19.56
N GLY A 262 -44.22 29.38 18.31
CA GLY A 262 -43.92 30.28 17.18
C GLY A 262 -42.43 30.39 16.79
N ASN A 263 -41.50 29.84 17.58
CA ASN A 263 -40.06 29.91 17.26
C ASN A 263 -39.57 28.73 16.37
N PRO A 264 -38.45 28.87 15.61
CA PRO A 264 -37.86 27.78 14.81
C PRO A 264 -37.29 26.61 15.64
N GLY A 265 -37.39 25.37 15.15
CA GLY A 265 -36.87 24.14 15.79
C GLY A 265 -35.36 23.87 15.61
N ASP A 266 -34.52 24.85 15.93
CA ASP A 266 -33.07 24.87 15.66
C ASP A 266 -32.16 24.29 16.75
N LYS A 267 -32.61 24.24 18.02
CA LYS A 267 -31.79 23.85 19.18
C LYS A 267 -32.45 22.79 20.06
N LEU A 268 -31.64 21.84 20.52
CA LEU A 268 -31.98 20.82 21.51
C LEU A 268 -31.55 21.31 22.91
N TYR A 269 -32.41 21.09 23.91
CA TYR A 269 -32.18 21.48 25.30
C TYR A 269 -32.20 20.23 26.19
N ILE A 270 -31.23 20.11 27.11
CA ILE A 270 -31.13 19.06 28.12
C ILE A 270 -31.19 19.74 29.48
N LEU A 271 -32.17 19.36 30.31
CA LEU A 271 -32.35 19.98 31.63
C LEU A 271 -31.33 19.41 32.64
N SER A 272 -30.46 20.27 33.16
CA SER A 272 -29.38 19.88 34.10
C SER A 272 -29.62 20.32 35.54
N GLN A 273 -30.38 21.40 35.75
CA GLN A 273 -30.80 21.88 37.06
C GLN A 273 -32.15 22.61 36.96
N GLY A 274 -33.00 22.49 37.99
CA GLY A 274 -34.31 23.14 38.05
C GLY A 274 -35.44 22.29 37.44
N GLN A 275 -36.60 22.93 37.19
CA GLN A 275 -37.76 22.31 36.55
C GLN A 275 -38.32 23.22 35.44
N VAL A 276 -38.92 22.63 34.40
CA VAL A 276 -39.45 23.38 33.25
C VAL A 276 -40.90 22.98 32.98
N LYS A 277 -41.82 23.95 33.01
CA LYS A 277 -43.25 23.76 32.73
C LYS A 277 -43.50 23.88 31.23
N VAL A 278 -44.10 22.86 30.63
CA VAL A 278 -44.51 22.87 29.22
C VAL A 278 -45.96 23.33 29.10
N LEU A 279 -46.20 24.32 28.24
CA LEU A 279 -47.49 24.96 28.02
C LEU A 279 -47.95 24.79 26.56
N GLU A 280 -49.17 24.32 26.37
CA GLU A 280 -49.83 24.22 25.05
C GLU A 280 -50.99 25.21 24.95
N ARG A 281 -51.36 25.59 23.73
CA ARG A 281 -52.39 26.59 23.46
C ARG A 281 -53.20 26.21 22.22
N HIS A 282 -54.45 25.83 22.41
CA HIS A 282 -55.28 25.24 21.35
C HIS A 282 -55.97 26.28 20.45
N SER A 283 -56.12 27.54 20.87
CA SER A 283 -56.67 28.61 20.03
C SER A 283 -56.11 30.02 20.32
N VAL A 284 -56.33 30.96 19.40
CA VAL A 284 -55.92 32.36 19.54
C VAL A 284 -56.95 33.13 20.38
N GLY A 285 -56.84 33.00 21.70
CA GLY A 285 -57.65 33.75 22.67
C GLY A 285 -57.63 33.15 24.07
N GLU A 286 -57.50 31.83 24.17
CA GLU A 286 -57.57 31.10 25.44
C GLU A 286 -56.29 31.19 26.28
N GLU A 287 -56.43 30.91 27.59
CA GLU A 287 -55.30 30.73 28.51
C GLU A 287 -54.50 29.47 28.16
N SER A 288 -53.20 29.47 28.46
CA SER A 288 -52.31 28.35 28.12
C SER A 288 -52.36 27.27 29.20
N MET A 289 -52.76 26.04 28.83
CA MET A 289 -52.79 24.92 29.77
C MET A 289 -51.39 24.32 29.96
N MET A 290 -51.09 23.90 31.19
CA MET A 290 -49.87 23.13 31.49
C MET A 290 -50.06 21.68 31.07
N VAL A 291 -49.16 21.17 30.21
CA VAL A 291 -49.19 19.80 29.70
C VAL A 291 -48.28 18.89 30.53
N SER A 292 -47.10 19.36 30.92
CA SER A 292 -46.15 18.58 31.71
C SER A 292 -45.16 19.47 32.48
N VAL A 293 -44.43 18.86 33.40
CA VAL A 293 -43.23 19.42 34.04
C VAL A 293 -42.06 18.50 33.73
N LEU A 294 -40.99 19.06 33.17
CA LEU A 294 -39.73 18.39 32.88
C LEU A 294 -38.78 18.52 34.07
N THR A 295 -37.91 17.52 34.21
CA THR A 295 -37.01 17.29 35.33
C THR A 295 -35.56 17.07 34.87
N ILE A 296 -34.62 17.01 35.81
CA ILE A 296 -33.19 16.88 35.51
C ILE A 296 -32.92 15.56 34.77
N GLY A 297 -32.33 15.64 33.58
CA GLY A 297 -32.09 14.55 32.65
C GLY A 297 -33.01 14.54 31.43
N ASP A 298 -34.13 15.28 31.45
CA ASP A 298 -35.08 15.34 30.33
C ASP A 298 -34.57 16.21 29.16
N CYS A 299 -34.73 15.70 27.93
CA CYS A 299 -34.51 16.44 26.69
C CYS A 299 -35.80 17.12 26.21
N PHE A 300 -35.69 18.30 25.60
CA PHE A 300 -36.82 18.99 24.98
C PHE A 300 -36.45 19.84 23.76
N GLY A 301 -37.41 19.96 22.83
CA GLY A 301 -37.24 20.62 21.52
C GLY A 301 -37.24 19.69 20.29
N GLU A 302 -37.53 18.39 20.47
CA GLU A 302 -37.21 17.35 19.47
C GLU A 302 -38.21 17.17 18.29
N ARG A 303 -39.42 17.72 18.37
CA ARG A 303 -40.50 17.39 17.41
C ARG A 303 -40.47 18.21 16.11
N GLY A 304 -40.07 17.54 15.02
CA GLY A 304 -40.41 17.92 13.64
C GLY A 304 -39.55 19.02 13.03
N ASP A 305 -39.74 19.24 11.72
CA ASP A 305 -39.10 20.31 10.94
C ASP A 305 -40.04 21.53 10.77
N ASP A 306 -40.89 21.75 11.77
CA ASP A 306 -41.96 22.75 11.80
C ASP A 306 -41.78 23.76 12.94
N VAL A 307 -42.62 24.80 12.94
CA VAL A 307 -42.64 25.85 13.98
C VAL A 307 -43.04 25.26 15.34
N ARG A 308 -42.31 25.60 16.41
CA ARG A 308 -42.53 25.01 17.76
C ARG A 308 -43.97 25.26 18.24
N SER A 309 -44.72 24.19 18.50
CA SER A 309 -46.14 24.22 18.89
C SER A 309 -46.41 24.40 20.39
N MET A 310 -45.39 24.25 21.25
CA MET A 310 -45.50 24.40 22.70
C MET A 310 -44.48 25.42 23.22
N SER A 311 -44.80 26.07 24.34
CA SER A 311 -43.87 26.92 25.08
C SER A 311 -43.28 26.14 26.25
N ALA A 312 -42.06 26.49 26.68
CA ALA A 312 -41.40 25.92 27.84
C ALA A 312 -40.92 27.06 28.75
N LEU A 313 -41.36 27.03 30.01
CA LEU A 313 -41.17 28.09 31.00
C LEU A 313 -40.32 27.56 32.16
N ALA A 314 -39.30 28.32 32.58
CA ALA A 314 -38.54 28.02 33.79
C ALA A 314 -39.44 28.09 35.04
N ALA A 315 -39.25 27.14 35.96
CA ALA A 315 -39.91 27.10 37.27
C ALA A 315 -38.84 27.02 38.37
N GLY A 316 -38.63 28.14 39.06
CA GLY A 316 -37.37 28.41 39.76
C GLY A 316 -36.23 28.75 38.80
N ASP A 317 -35.01 28.91 39.34
CA ASP A 317 -33.81 29.02 38.51
C ASP A 317 -33.48 27.67 37.84
N VAL A 318 -33.18 27.72 36.55
CA VAL A 318 -33.02 26.57 35.64
C VAL A 318 -31.72 26.66 34.87
N THR A 319 -30.99 25.55 34.77
CA THR A 319 -29.83 25.40 33.89
C THR A 319 -30.08 24.33 32.83
N CYS A 320 -29.96 24.72 31.57
CA CYS A 320 -30.02 23.82 30.42
C CYS A 320 -28.64 23.72 29.75
N LEU A 321 -28.24 22.52 29.37
CA LEU A 321 -27.21 22.32 28.36
C LEU A 321 -27.89 22.35 26.97
N VAL A 322 -27.33 23.12 26.04
CA VAL A 322 -27.96 23.43 24.75
C VAL A 322 -27.03 23.04 23.62
N ILE A 323 -27.55 22.37 22.59
CA ILE A 323 -26.78 22.05 21.37
C ILE A 323 -27.59 22.37 20.11
N ASP A 324 -26.90 22.93 19.13
CA ASP A 324 -27.45 23.20 17.80
C ASP A 324 -27.79 21.89 17.07
N ARG A 325 -28.95 21.84 16.41
CA ARG A 325 -29.50 20.61 15.80
C ARG A 325 -28.70 20.15 14.58
N GLU A 326 -28.02 21.04 13.84
CA GLU A 326 -27.06 20.62 12.82
C GLU A 326 -25.75 20.12 13.42
N VAL A 327 -25.24 20.79 14.47
CA VAL A 327 -24.02 20.35 15.18
C VAL A 327 -24.25 18.96 15.78
N PHE A 328 -25.39 18.72 16.42
CA PHE A 328 -25.76 17.42 16.96
C PHE A 328 -25.82 16.33 15.88
N LYS A 329 -26.48 16.60 14.73
CA LYS A 329 -26.49 15.67 13.58
C LYS A 329 -25.07 15.37 13.05
N LYS A 330 -24.22 16.39 12.92
CA LYS A 330 -22.82 16.25 12.44
C LYS A 330 -21.93 15.49 13.42
N VAL A 331 -22.16 15.62 14.73
CA VAL A 331 -21.43 14.88 15.78
C VAL A 331 -21.91 13.43 15.92
N THR A 332 -23.22 13.17 15.76
CA THR A 332 -23.81 11.83 15.97
C THR A 332 -23.77 10.92 14.74
N GLY A 333 -23.79 11.45 13.51
CA GLY A 333 -23.57 10.63 12.32
C GLY A 333 -23.95 11.27 10.98
N GLY A 334 -23.03 12.03 10.38
CA GLY A 334 -23.13 12.47 8.98
C GLY A 334 -21.75 12.82 8.41
N LEU A 335 -21.28 12.07 7.42
CA LEU A 335 -19.92 12.18 6.87
C LEU A 335 -19.91 12.22 5.33
N ASP A 336 -20.58 13.22 4.77
CA ASP A 336 -20.46 13.63 3.37
C ASP A 336 -20.55 15.17 3.27
N ASP A 337 -19.49 15.83 2.82
CA ASP A 337 -19.37 16.34 1.45
C ASP A 337 -18.01 17.04 1.25
N ALA A 338 -17.35 16.78 0.12
CA ALA A 338 -16.05 17.33 -0.22
C ALA A 338 -15.73 17.38 -1.73
N ARG A 339 -16.72 17.48 -2.63
CA ARG A 339 -16.44 17.50 -4.10
C ARG A 339 -17.19 18.56 -4.92
N LYS A 340 -16.58 19.74 -5.06
CA LYS A 340 -16.53 20.57 -6.30
C LYS A 340 -15.67 21.84 -6.12
N ASN A 341 -14.44 21.84 -6.64
CA ASN A 341 -13.82 23.00 -7.32
C ASN A 341 -12.48 22.58 -7.97
N PRO A 342 -12.24 22.78 -9.28
CA PRO A 342 -11.15 22.12 -10.01
C PRO A 342 -9.82 22.90 -10.13
N SER A 343 -9.63 24.02 -9.43
CA SER A 343 -8.61 25.03 -9.80
C SER A 343 -7.28 25.04 -9.03
N ASN A 344 -7.21 24.57 -7.77
CA ASN A 344 -6.11 24.99 -6.87
C ASN A 344 -5.02 23.91 -6.67
N LYS A 345 -3.79 24.21 -7.09
CA LYS A 345 -2.64 23.28 -7.12
C LYS A 345 -1.90 23.09 -5.78
N ALA A 346 -2.01 24.03 -4.84
CA ALA A 346 -1.13 24.14 -3.65
C ALA A 346 -1.47 23.22 -2.46
N ARG A 347 -2.38 22.26 -2.60
CA ARG A 347 -2.79 21.33 -1.53
C ARG A 347 -2.69 19.90 -2.00
N SER A 348 -2.17 19.01 -1.13
CA SER A 348 -2.22 17.57 -1.36
C SER A 348 -3.68 17.12 -1.45
N LYS A 349 -4.07 16.55 -2.59
CA LYS A 349 -5.45 16.09 -2.81
C LYS A 349 -5.77 14.89 -1.92
N LEU A 350 -6.87 14.93 -1.17
CA LEU A 350 -7.43 13.76 -0.49
C LEU A 350 -8.28 12.97 -1.49
N HIS A 351 -7.98 11.68 -1.70
CA HIS A 351 -8.68 10.82 -2.65
C HIS A 351 -9.86 10.10 -1.97
N CYS A 352 -9.61 9.51 -0.80
CA CYS A 352 -10.59 8.83 0.06
C CYS A 352 -10.04 8.64 1.48
N THR A 353 -10.90 8.15 2.39
CA THR A 353 -10.53 7.79 3.77
C THR A 353 -11.08 6.42 4.13
N TYR A 354 -10.34 5.65 4.92
CA TYR A 354 -10.76 4.36 5.48
C TYR A 354 -10.62 4.39 7.00
N LYS A 355 -11.31 3.53 7.73
CA LYS A 355 -11.15 3.38 9.18
C LYS A 355 -11.29 1.93 9.62
N ASP A 356 -10.63 1.58 10.72
CA ASP A 356 -10.92 0.38 11.49
C ASP A 356 -11.24 0.74 12.95
N ALA A 357 -10.98 -0.16 13.91
CA ALA A 357 -11.23 0.05 15.34
C ALA A 357 -10.16 0.92 16.04
N TRP A 358 -9.01 1.15 15.41
CA TRP A 358 -7.83 1.78 16.00
C TRP A 358 -7.31 2.99 15.19
N CYS A 359 -7.50 2.96 13.86
CA CYS A 359 -6.85 3.85 12.91
C CYS A 359 -7.85 4.53 11.95
N LEU A 360 -7.56 5.79 11.61
CA LEU A 360 -8.11 6.50 10.45
C LEU A 360 -7.02 6.62 9.38
N TYR A 361 -7.27 6.04 8.22
CA TYR A 361 -6.38 6.07 7.06
C TYR A 361 -6.84 7.13 6.06
N MET A 362 -5.92 7.94 5.56
CA MET A 362 -6.17 8.97 4.55
C MET A 362 -5.37 8.66 3.29
N LEU A 363 -6.02 8.32 2.18
CA LEU A 363 -5.34 8.18 0.89
C LEU A 363 -5.19 9.55 0.26
N MET A 364 -3.96 10.04 0.20
CA MET A 364 -3.62 11.37 -0.29
C MET A 364 -2.76 11.30 -1.55
N GLU A 365 -2.69 12.40 -2.28
CA GLU A 365 -1.82 12.60 -3.44
C GLU A 365 -0.35 12.32 -3.11
N ALA A 366 0.29 11.47 -3.91
CA ALA A 366 1.72 11.23 -3.80
C ALA A 366 2.49 12.52 -4.12
N CYS A 367 3.35 12.93 -3.19
CA CYS A 367 4.25 14.06 -3.34
C CYS A 367 5.68 13.50 -3.38
N GLU A 368 6.16 13.23 -4.59
CA GLU A 368 7.35 12.41 -4.85
C GLU A 368 8.68 13.06 -4.42
N GLY A 369 8.67 14.36 -4.12
CA GLY A 369 9.85 15.11 -3.66
C GLY A 369 10.11 15.05 -2.16
N GLY A 370 9.41 14.20 -1.41
CA GLY A 370 9.58 14.08 0.04
C GLY A 370 9.01 15.28 0.80
N ASP A 371 9.70 15.70 1.87
CA ASP A 371 9.32 16.81 2.74
C ASP A 371 10.47 17.79 2.97
N LEU A 372 10.14 19.03 3.36
CA LEU A 372 11.14 20.08 3.60
C LEU A 372 12.07 19.77 4.78
N TRP A 373 11.68 18.91 5.72
CA TRP A 373 12.52 18.50 6.84
C TRP A 373 13.72 17.64 6.38
N ASN A 374 13.48 16.68 5.49
CA ASN A 374 14.55 15.87 4.91
C ASN A 374 15.47 16.74 4.04
N LEU A 375 14.90 17.59 3.18
CA LEU A 375 15.67 18.52 2.36
C LEU A 375 16.55 19.48 3.20
N LEU A 376 16.03 19.97 4.33
CA LEU A 376 16.78 20.82 5.25
C LEU A 376 17.95 20.05 5.89
N ARG A 377 17.74 18.79 6.29
CA ARG A 377 18.81 17.94 6.84
C ARG A 377 19.89 17.57 5.81
N GLU A 378 19.53 17.45 4.53
CA GLU A 378 20.49 17.22 3.45
C GLU A 378 21.35 18.45 3.13
N ARG A 379 20.77 19.66 3.19
CA ARG A 379 21.44 20.91 2.77
C ARG A 379 21.94 21.79 3.93
N GLY A 380 21.57 21.48 5.17
CA GLY A 380 21.78 22.33 6.34
C GLY A 380 20.78 23.47 6.36
N SER A 381 21.00 24.51 5.56
CA SER A 381 20.11 25.67 5.42
C SER A 381 19.76 25.93 3.96
N LEU A 382 18.62 26.59 3.72
CA LEU A 382 18.19 27.00 2.38
C LEU A 382 18.53 28.46 2.11
N GLU A 383 18.89 28.78 0.86
CA GLU A 383 19.09 30.14 0.40
C GLU A 383 17.79 30.95 0.47
N GLU A 384 17.88 32.26 0.72
CA GLU A 384 16.70 33.08 1.03
C GLU A 384 15.67 33.10 -0.11
N ASP A 385 16.11 33.10 -1.36
CA ASP A 385 15.25 33.01 -2.56
C ASP A 385 14.47 31.68 -2.59
N ALA A 386 15.09 30.58 -2.16
CA ALA A 386 14.43 29.29 -2.03
C ALA A 386 13.40 29.28 -0.89
N VAL A 387 13.73 29.92 0.24
CA VAL A 387 12.80 30.07 1.36
C VAL A 387 11.61 30.98 0.98
N ARG A 388 11.81 32.06 0.20
CA ARG A 388 10.70 32.86 -0.36
C ARG A 388 9.77 32.03 -1.24
N PHE A 389 10.31 31.19 -2.13
CA PHE A 389 9.49 30.32 -2.99
C PHE A 389 8.62 29.37 -2.16
N TYR A 390 9.20 28.65 -1.19
CA TYR A 390 8.43 27.73 -0.34
C TYR A 390 7.46 28.47 0.60
N ALA A 391 7.83 29.65 1.10
CA ALA A 391 6.93 30.53 1.85
C ALA A 391 5.69 30.90 1.04
N ALA A 392 5.87 31.26 -0.24
CA ALA A 392 4.78 31.64 -1.11
C ALA A 392 3.84 30.45 -1.43
N CYS A 393 4.37 29.24 -1.65
CA CYS A 393 3.55 28.02 -1.77
C CYS A 393 2.71 27.75 -0.50
N VAL A 394 3.30 27.91 0.68
CA VAL A 394 2.60 27.74 1.96
C VAL A 394 1.54 28.82 2.17
N LEU A 395 1.82 30.07 1.79
CA LEU A 395 0.87 31.19 1.89
C LEU A 395 -0.35 31.02 0.97
N GLU A 396 -0.16 30.54 -0.27
CA GLU A 396 -1.26 30.15 -1.17
C GLU A 396 -2.13 29.05 -0.54
N ALA A 397 -1.51 28.02 0.05
CA ALA A 397 -2.23 26.94 0.73
C ALA A 397 -2.98 27.42 1.99
N LEU A 398 -2.40 28.34 2.77
CA LEU A 398 -3.02 28.95 3.95
C LEU A 398 -4.19 29.86 3.57
N SER A 399 -4.09 30.71 2.53
CA SER A 399 -5.20 31.58 2.11
C SER A 399 -6.46 30.74 1.85
N VAL A 400 -6.33 29.66 1.08
CA VAL A 400 -7.43 28.75 0.71
C VAL A 400 -8.01 27.98 1.91
N LEU A 401 -7.29 27.88 3.02
CA LEU A 401 -7.78 27.35 4.29
C LEU A 401 -8.49 28.45 5.10
N HIS A 402 -7.87 29.62 5.21
CA HIS A 402 -8.34 30.76 5.99
C HIS A 402 -9.63 31.36 5.42
N ASP A 403 -9.75 31.47 4.09
CA ASP A 403 -10.96 31.85 3.37
C ASP A 403 -12.15 30.90 3.64
N LYS A 404 -11.88 29.66 4.10
CA LYS A 404 -12.89 28.66 4.48
C LYS A 404 -13.10 28.56 5.99
N GLY A 405 -12.46 29.45 6.76
CA GLY A 405 -12.48 29.46 8.23
C GLY A 405 -11.72 28.29 8.86
N ILE A 406 -10.74 27.69 8.16
CA ILE A 406 -9.97 26.53 8.64
C ILE A 406 -8.59 27.00 9.11
N VAL A 407 -8.23 26.70 10.36
CA VAL A 407 -6.86 26.87 10.90
C VAL A 407 -6.11 25.54 10.78
N HIS A 408 -4.82 25.56 10.41
CA HIS A 408 -3.99 24.35 10.29
C HIS A 408 -3.46 23.84 11.64
N ARG A 409 -2.93 24.76 12.47
CA ARG A 409 -2.43 24.55 13.85
C ARG A 409 -1.22 23.61 14.04
N ASP A 410 -0.68 22.99 13.00
CA ASP A 410 0.58 22.22 13.03
C ASP A 410 1.40 22.44 11.74
N LEU A 411 1.70 23.70 11.40
CA LEU A 411 2.55 24.05 10.26
C LEU A 411 4.03 23.98 10.67
N LYS A 412 4.82 23.16 9.97
CA LYS A 412 6.24 22.86 10.23
C LYS A 412 6.88 22.08 9.06
N PRO A 413 8.22 21.94 8.94
CA PRO A 413 8.87 21.36 7.76
C PRO A 413 8.41 19.95 7.38
N GLU A 414 8.15 19.06 8.34
CA GLU A 414 7.68 17.68 8.08
C GLU A 414 6.25 17.66 7.50
N ASN A 415 5.51 18.76 7.67
CA ASN A 415 4.16 18.95 7.15
C ASN A 415 4.10 19.76 5.84
N VAL A 416 5.25 20.07 5.22
CA VAL A 416 5.35 20.64 3.88
C VAL A 416 6.00 19.61 2.95
N LEU A 417 5.20 18.98 2.09
CA LEU A 417 5.66 18.03 1.08
C LEU A 417 6.10 18.74 -0.20
N LEU A 418 6.98 18.13 -1.00
CA LEU A 418 7.31 18.58 -2.35
C LEU A 418 6.69 17.65 -3.41
N ASP A 419 6.03 18.21 -4.42
CA ASP A 419 5.52 17.43 -5.56
C ASP A 419 6.63 17.05 -6.56
N GLN A 420 6.28 16.25 -7.58
CA GLN A 420 7.18 15.78 -8.65
C GLN A 420 7.90 16.91 -9.42
N ARG A 421 7.50 18.17 -9.26
CA ARG A 421 8.12 19.34 -9.90
C ARG A 421 8.98 20.14 -8.93
N GLY A 422 8.86 19.90 -7.63
CA GLY A 422 9.47 20.70 -6.55
C GLY A 422 8.55 21.77 -5.96
N TYR A 423 7.25 21.79 -6.27
CA TYR A 423 6.30 22.72 -5.65
C TYR A 423 5.84 22.22 -4.28
N ALA A 424 5.78 23.11 -3.29
CA ALA A 424 5.39 22.73 -1.94
C ALA A 424 3.86 22.60 -1.75
N LYS A 425 3.44 21.59 -0.98
CA LYS A 425 2.05 21.25 -0.66
C LYS A 425 1.90 20.92 0.83
N LEU A 426 0.85 21.45 1.48
CA LEU A 426 0.59 21.15 2.89
C LEU A 426 -0.02 19.75 3.10
N ARG A 427 0.48 19.05 4.13
CA ARG A 427 -0.09 17.87 4.80
C ARG A 427 -0.27 18.18 6.29
N GLY A 428 -0.70 17.21 7.10
CA GLY A 428 -0.70 17.35 8.58
C GLY A 428 -2.02 17.80 9.21
N PHE A 429 -3.13 17.72 8.46
CA PHE A 429 -4.46 18.19 8.87
C PHE A 429 -5.07 17.54 10.14
N GLY A 430 -4.37 16.63 10.84
CA GLY A 430 -4.83 16.04 12.11
C GLY A 430 -5.03 17.05 13.24
N CYS A 431 -4.31 18.18 13.22
CA CYS A 431 -4.55 19.31 14.12
C CYS A 431 -5.48 20.39 13.55
N ALA A 432 -5.91 20.29 12.29
CA ALA A 432 -6.69 21.34 11.65
C ALA A 432 -8.13 21.42 12.20
N LYS A 433 -8.69 22.62 12.26
CA LYS A 433 -10.08 22.84 12.72
C LYS A 433 -10.77 23.93 11.91
N LYS A 434 -11.98 23.65 11.43
CA LYS A 434 -12.92 24.67 10.95
C LYS A 434 -13.49 25.41 12.16
N LEU A 435 -13.40 26.73 12.14
CA LEU A 435 -13.92 27.61 13.18
C LEU A 435 -15.43 27.79 13.04
N GLY A 436 -16.14 27.85 14.17
CA GLY A 436 -17.55 28.23 14.22
C GLY A 436 -17.75 29.75 14.26
N SER A 437 -18.98 30.18 14.54
CA SER A 437 -19.42 31.59 14.62
C SER A 437 -18.58 32.47 15.56
N LEU A 438 -17.95 31.90 16.59
CA LEU A 438 -17.08 32.61 17.54
C LEU A 438 -15.62 32.80 17.03
N HIS A 439 -15.28 32.30 15.84
CA HIS A 439 -13.96 32.42 15.20
C HIS A 439 -12.74 32.04 16.07
N ARG A 440 -12.93 31.17 17.08
CA ARG A 440 -11.87 30.67 17.96
C ARG A 440 -11.95 29.15 18.18
N ALA A 441 -10.78 28.56 18.42
CA ALA A 441 -10.61 27.23 19.00
C ALA A 441 -9.95 27.36 20.38
N TRP A 442 -10.02 26.31 21.21
CA TRP A 442 -9.44 26.31 22.56
C TRP A 442 -8.49 25.13 22.81
N SER A 443 -8.61 24.04 22.04
CA SER A 443 -7.82 22.81 22.20
C SER A 443 -6.31 23.07 22.09
N PHE A 444 -5.55 22.66 23.11
CA PHE A 444 -4.08 22.66 23.11
C PHE A 444 -3.56 21.62 22.10
N CYS A 445 -2.90 22.05 21.04
CA CYS A 445 -2.38 21.20 19.97
C CYS A 445 -1.27 21.92 19.17
N GLY A 446 -0.66 21.21 18.21
CA GLY A 446 0.49 21.69 17.43
C GLY A 446 1.83 21.33 18.05
N SER A 447 2.88 21.30 17.24
CA SER A 447 4.23 20.89 17.65
C SER A 447 4.94 21.93 18.52
N VAL A 448 5.70 21.46 19.52
CA VAL A 448 6.50 22.29 20.43
C VAL A 448 7.51 23.13 19.64
N GLY A 449 7.73 24.38 20.04
CA GLY A 449 8.52 25.38 19.29
C GLY A 449 7.72 26.12 18.20
N TYR A 450 6.70 25.46 17.62
CA TYR A 450 5.82 26.05 16.60
C TYR A 450 4.52 26.66 17.16
N GLN A 451 4.14 26.29 18.39
CA GLN A 451 2.95 26.81 19.06
C GLN A 451 3.12 28.30 19.47
N PRO A 452 2.10 29.16 19.28
CA PRO A 452 2.15 30.55 19.67
C PRO A 452 1.73 30.79 21.14
N PRO A 453 2.02 31.98 21.71
CA PRO A 453 1.66 32.34 23.08
C PRO A 453 0.18 32.12 23.45
N GLU A 454 -0.78 32.41 22.57
CA GLU A 454 -2.21 32.25 22.88
C GLU A 454 -2.66 30.78 22.99
N VAL A 455 -1.92 29.84 22.38
CA VAL A 455 -2.15 28.40 22.52
C VAL A 455 -1.55 27.90 23.84
N ILE A 456 -0.31 28.29 24.13
CA ILE A 456 0.40 27.95 25.38
C ILE A 456 -0.37 28.46 26.60
N LEU A 457 -0.93 29.68 26.53
CA LEU A 457 -1.71 30.30 27.60
C LEU A 457 -3.22 29.97 27.54
N HIS A 458 -3.67 29.10 26.63
CA HIS A 458 -5.06 28.67 26.46
C HIS A 458 -6.08 29.83 26.32
N GLN A 459 -5.71 30.91 25.62
CA GLN A 459 -6.50 32.16 25.54
C GLN A 459 -7.50 32.22 24.37
N GLY A 460 -7.69 31.10 23.66
CA GLY A 460 -8.64 30.97 22.55
C GLY A 460 -8.09 31.53 21.24
N HIS A 461 -7.59 30.64 20.39
CA HIS A 461 -6.78 30.94 19.21
C HIS A 461 -7.55 30.86 17.88
N GLY A 462 -7.07 31.57 16.85
CA GLY A 462 -7.69 31.64 15.53
C GLY A 462 -6.67 31.51 14.40
N LEU A 463 -6.97 32.13 13.25
CA LEU A 463 -6.13 32.12 12.03
C LEU A 463 -4.70 32.63 12.30
N SER A 464 -4.54 33.52 13.29
CA SER A 464 -3.26 34.01 13.84
C SER A 464 -2.25 32.93 14.23
N THR A 465 -2.72 31.71 14.50
CA THR A 465 -1.90 30.55 14.88
C THR A 465 -0.96 30.15 13.74
N ASP A 466 -1.49 30.07 12.52
CA ASP A 466 -0.72 29.61 11.36
C ASP A 466 0.28 30.67 10.90
N LEU A 467 0.00 31.95 11.15
CA LEU A 467 0.89 33.07 10.85
C LEU A 467 2.14 33.05 11.74
N TRP A 468 1.99 32.73 13.03
CA TRP A 468 3.13 32.51 13.93
C TRP A 468 3.94 31.29 13.51
N ALA A 469 3.27 30.16 13.27
CA ALA A 469 3.93 28.91 12.87
C ALA A 469 4.66 29.03 11.52
N LEU A 470 4.15 29.86 10.60
CA LEU A 470 4.88 30.25 9.39
C LEU A 470 6.18 31.00 9.73
N GLY A 471 6.16 31.99 10.62
CA GLY A 471 7.40 32.68 11.01
C GLY A 471 8.44 31.75 11.66
N MET A 472 8.00 30.75 12.44
CA MET A 472 8.89 29.70 12.97
C MET A 472 9.48 28.84 11.85
N LEU A 473 8.66 28.40 10.90
CA LEU A 473 9.06 27.64 9.70
C LEU A 473 10.12 28.40 8.89
N LEU A 474 9.92 29.69 8.65
CA LEU A 474 10.85 30.51 7.86
C LEU A 474 12.19 30.72 8.55
N TYR A 475 12.21 30.87 9.88
CA TYR A 475 13.47 30.90 10.62
C TYR A 475 14.22 29.58 10.51
N GLU A 476 13.55 28.44 10.71
CA GLU A 476 14.19 27.13 10.69
C GLU A 476 14.76 26.79 9.31
N LEU A 477 14.05 27.10 8.21
CA LEU A 477 14.56 26.89 6.85
C LEU A 477 15.81 27.74 6.54
N LEU A 478 15.95 28.92 7.15
CA LEU A 478 17.13 29.80 7.00
C LEU A 478 18.28 29.44 7.95
N ASN A 479 17.99 28.81 9.10
CA ASN A 479 18.94 28.64 10.22
C ASN A 479 19.18 27.17 10.64
N SER A 480 18.69 26.19 9.88
CA SER A 480 18.81 24.74 10.15
C SER A 480 18.29 24.26 11.52
N SER A 481 17.57 25.11 12.25
CA SER A 481 17.21 24.89 13.65
C SER A 481 16.04 25.77 14.11
N ALA A 482 15.16 25.21 14.95
CA ALA A 482 13.99 25.93 15.50
C ALA A 482 14.40 27.13 16.35
N LEU A 483 13.72 28.26 16.13
CA LEU A 483 13.96 29.53 16.85
C LEU A 483 13.86 29.39 18.36
N PHE A 484 12.85 28.65 18.83
CA PHE A 484 12.68 28.28 20.22
C PHE A 484 12.96 26.77 20.36
N SER A 485 14.19 26.44 20.77
CA SER A 485 14.67 25.06 20.92
C SER A 485 15.31 24.83 22.30
N GLY A 486 15.30 23.58 22.78
CA GLY A 486 15.81 23.22 24.10
C GLY A 486 15.53 21.75 24.45
N SER A 487 16.21 21.25 25.49
CA SER A 487 16.06 19.87 26.00
C SER A 487 14.70 19.57 26.64
N GLU A 488 14.03 20.60 27.16
CA GLU A 488 12.74 20.48 27.84
C GLU A 488 11.71 21.41 27.22
N GLN A 489 10.48 20.92 27.09
CA GLN A 489 9.37 21.68 26.50
C GLN A 489 9.08 22.97 27.27
N LEU A 490 9.23 22.96 28.61
CA LEU A 490 8.98 24.14 29.44
C LEU A 490 9.95 25.28 29.12
N LYS A 491 11.25 24.99 28.88
CA LYS A 491 12.25 25.99 28.46
C LYS A 491 11.87 26.62 27.12
N VAL A 492 11.37 25.80 26.18
CA VAL A 492 10.85 26.28 24.89
C VAL A 492 9.63 27.18 25.09
N TYR A 493 8.64 26.77 25.88
CA TYR A 493 7.46 27.59 26.18
C TYR A 493 7.84 28.91 26.87
N THR A 494 8.74 28.92 27.86
CA THR A 494 9.20 30.14 28.51
C THR A 494 9.86 31.10 27.52
N ALA A 495 10.67 30.60 26.58
CA ALA A 495 11.26 31.43 25.54
C ALA A 495 10.20 31.99 24.57
N THR A 496 9.23 31.17 24.12
CA THR A 496 8.09 31.61 23.31
C THR A 496 7.27 32.71 24.00
N LEU A 497 7.09 32.63 25.32
CA LEU A 497 6.32 33.60 26.11
C LEU A 497 7.07 34.92 26.40
N LYS A 498 8.41 34.91 26.42
CA LYS A 498 9.22 36.15 26.38
C LYS A 498 9.09 36.87 25.03
N GLY A 499 8.95 36.09 23.96
CA GLY A 499 8.65 36.60 22.63
C GLY A 499 9.89 36.93 21.79
N ILE A 500 9.64 37.25 20.53
CA ILE A 500 10.68 37.31 19.51
C ILE A 500 11.52 38.60 19.53
N ASP A 501 11.06 39.64 20.23
CA ASP A 501 11.76 40.92 20.28
C ASP A 501 13.05 40.86 21.11
N GLU A 502 13.11 40.02 22.16
CA GLU A 502 14.32 39.76 22.97
C GLU A 502 15.41 38.95 22.23
N LEU A 503 15.09 38.31 21.09
CA LEU A 503 16.03 37.44 20.37
C LEU A 503 16.88 38.20 19.33
N GLU A 504 18.20 38.07 19.42
CA GLU A 504 19.12 38.44 18.33
C GLU A 504 19.10 37.38 17.22
N PHE A 505 19.02 37.83 15.97
CA PHE A 505 19.02 36.94 14.80
C PHE A 505 20.45 36.77 14.26
N PRO A 506 20.86 35.56 13.86
CA PRO A 506 22.16 35.32 13.23
C PRO A 506 22.40 36.19 11.99
N LYS A 507 23.65 36.64 11.80
CA LYS A 507 24.07 37.52 10.68
C LYS A 507 23.89 36.91 9.28
N THR A 508 23.60 35.61 9.20
CA THR A 508 23.23 34.88 7.98
C THR A 508 21.83 35.22 7.48
N ILE A 509 20.93 35.66 8.37
CA ILE A 509 19.56 36.06 8.02
C ILE A 509 19.55 37.55 7.65
N SER A 510 18.99 37.91 6.50
CA SER A 510 18.92 39.32 6.08
C SER A 510 18.04 40.15 7.02
N ARG A 511 18.30 41.46 7.08
CA ARG A 511 17.48 42.39 7.90
C ARG A 511 16.01 42.40 7.47
N THR A 512 15.75 42.20 6.17
CA THR A 512 14.42 42.09 5.57
C THR A 512 13.71 40.79 5.99
N ALA A 513 14.40 39.64 5.94
CA ALA A 513 13.86 38.36 6.43
C ALA A 513 13.61 38.37 7.95
N ALA A 514 14.56 38.89 8.73
CA ALA A 514 14.43 39.03 10.18
C ALA A 514 13.24 39.94 10.57
N HIS A 515 13.08 41.08 9.89
CA HIS A 515 11.93 41.97 10.09
C HIS A 515 10.60 41.29 9.72
N PHE A 516 10.58 40.51 8.64
CA PHE A 516 9.39 39.75 8.23
C PHE A 516 8.97 38.72 9.28
N ILE A 517 9.93 37.90 9.76
CA ILE A 517 9.69 36.90 10.79
C ILE A 517 9.23 37.55 12.10
N LYS A 518 9.88 38.63 12.57
CA LYS A 518 9.42 39.38 13.76
C LYS A 518 8.04 40.02 13.58
N SER A 519 7.64 40.36 12.35
CA SER A 519 6.30 40.88 12.05
C SER A 519 5.21 39.79 12.06
N LEU A 520 5.54 38.56 11.68
CA LEU A 520 4.64 37.40 11.81
C LEU A 520 4.50 36.93 13.26
N CYS A 521 5.55 37.04 14.06
CA CYS A 521 5.64 36.45 15.40
C CYS A 521 5.51 37.47 16.54
N ARG A 522 4.62 38.45 16.39
CA ARG A 522 4.24 39.34 17.50
C ARG A 522 3.51 38.57 18.60
N LEU A 523 3.82 38.88 19.86
CA LEU A 523 3.18 38.25 21.04
C LEU A 523 1.66 38.41 20.98
N ASN A 524 1.16 39.63 20.80
CA ASN A 524 -0.25 39.92 20.60
C ASN A 524 -0.72 39.41 19.22
N PRO A 525 -1.70 38.49 19.15
CA PRO A 525 -2.23 37.99 17.87
C PRO A 525 -2.76 39.10 16.96
N SER A 526 -3.34 40.17 17.53
CA SER A 526 -3.93 41.29 16.81
C SER A 526 -2.91 42.20 16.08
N GLU A 527 -1.62 42.04 16.38
CA GLU A 527 -0.51 42.82 15.81
C GLU A 527 0.28 42.07 14.73
N ARG A 528 -0.02 40.78 14.49
CA ARG A 528 0.69 39.95 13.51
C ARG A 528 0.38 40.40 12.08
N LEU A 529 1.42 40.45 11.25
CA LEU A 529 1.31 40.71 9.81
C LEU A 529 0.38 39.66 9.17
N GLY A 530 -0.65 40.12 8.45
CA GLY A 530 -1.69 39.27 7.87
C GLY A 530 -2.97 39.13 8.70
N GLN A 531 -3.01 39.59 9.96
CA GLN A 531 -4.22 39.47 10.80
C GLN A 531 -5.39 40.38 10.37
N ARG A 532 -5.16 41.40 9.53
CA ARG A 532 -6.20 42.36 9.09
C ARG A 532 -6.82 42.00 7.75
N ASN A 533 -6.04 41.93 6.67
CA ASN A 533 -6.53 41.59 5.32
C ASN A 533 -6.08 40.19 4.84
N GLY A 534 -5.69 39.31 5.77
CA GLY A 534 -5.21 37.96 5.45
C GLY A 534 -3.85 37.96 4.74
N VAL A 535 -3.60 36.91 3.96
CA VAL A 535 -2.37 36.72 3.17
C VAL A 535 -2.04 37.91 2.26
N LYS A 536 -3.04 38.71 1.84
CA LYS A 536 -2.88 39.90 0.99
C LYS A 536 -2.07 41.03 1.64
N ASP A 537 -1.93 41.09 2.96
CA ASP A 537 -0.99 42.00 3.63
C ASP A 537 0.43 41.44 3.65
N ILE A 538 0.56 40.11 3.70
CA ILE A 538 1.84 39.39 3.77
C ILE A 538 2.58 39.49 2.43
N CYS A 539 1.87 39.29 1.31
CA CYS A 539 2.42 39.41 -0.05
C CYS A 539 2.93 40.82 -0.42
N LYS A 540 2.61 41.84 0.39
CA LYS A 540 3.03 43.24 0.18
C LYS A 540 4.25 43.65 1.01
N HIS A 541 4.76 42.77 1.87
CA HIS A 541 5.96 43.07 2.67
C HIS A 541 7.20 43.12 1.75
N MET A 542 8.16 44.02 2.04
CA MET A 542 9.37 44.20 1.20
C MET A 542 10.21 42.92 1.03
N TRP A 543 10.02 41.92 1.90
CA TRP A 543 10.66 40.60 1.73
C TRP A 543 10.16 39.81 0.50
N PHE A 544 9.01 40.18 -0.07
CA PHE A 544 8.47 39.65 -1.33
C PHE A 544 8.53 40.68 -2.47
N GLU A 545 9.32 41.74 -2.34
CA GLU A 545 9.50 42.72 -3.41
C GLU A 545 10.09 42.04 -4.67
N GLY A 546 9.44 42.24 -5.82
CA GLY A 546 9.81 41.60 -7.08
C GLY A 546 9.41 40.12 -7.25
N PHE A 547 8.72 39.50 -6.27
CA PHE A 547 8.32 38.09 -6.38
C PHE A 547 7.12 37.88 -7.34
N ASP A 548 7.26 36.95 -8.29
CA ASP A 548 6.23 36.63 -9.28
C ASP A 548 5.16 35.66 -8.74
N TRP A 549 4.18 36.24 -8.03
CA TRP A 549 3.00 35.53 -7.53
C TRP A 549 2.13 34.94 -8.66
N GLU A 550 2.07 35.58 -9.83
CA GLU A 550 1.23 35.12 -10.94
C GLU A 550 1.84 33.86 -11.59
N GLY A 551 3.16 33.86 -11.80
CA GLY A 551 3.92 32.69 -12.26
C GLY A 551 3.91 31.54 -11.25
N LEU A 552 3.86 31.82 -9.94
CA LEU A 552 3.66 30.80 -8.93
C LEU A 552 2.27 30.13 -9.06
N GLN A 553 1.20 30.93 -9.15
CA GLN A 553 -0.18 30.42 -9.27
C GLN A 553 -0.41 29.65 -10.58
N LYS A 554 0.13 30.15 -11.70
CA LYS A 554 0.16 29.43 -12.98
C LYS A 554 1.01 28.16 -12.89
N GLY A 555 2.05 28.17 -12.07
CA GLY A 555 3.01 27.08 -11.90
C GLY A 555 4.12 27.10 -12.96
N THR A 556 4.47 28.29 -13.47
CA THR A 556 5.50 28.54 -14.49
C THR A 556 6.86 28.94 -13.91
N LEU A 557 6.95 29.26 -12.61
CA LEU A 557 8.24 29.41 -11.93
C LEU A 557 9.00 28.07 -11.88
N THR A 558 10.34 28.15 -11.97
CA THR A 558 11.25 27.03 -11.73
C THR A 558 11.47 26.86 -10.23
N PRO A 559 11.16 25.69 -9.62
CA PRO A 559 11.38 25.51 -8.18
C PRO A 559 12.86 25.44 -7.80
N PRO A 560 13.24 25.86 -6.58
CA PRO A 560 14.64 25.88 -6.13
C PRO A 560 15.28 24.50 -6.02
N VAL A 561 14.46 23.47 -5.77
CA VAL A 561 14.87 22.07 -5.75
C VAL A 561 13.88 21.27 -6.57
N ILE A 562 14.35 20.75 -7.70
CA ILE A 562 13.69 19.67 -8.43
C ILE A 562 14.13 18.36 -7.75
N PRO A 563 13.22 17.47 -7.35
CA PRO A 563 13.60 16.21 -6.71
C PRO A 563 14.46 15.33 -7.62
N ASN A 564 15.56 14.81 -7.09
CA ASN A 564 16.49 13.94 -7.81
C ASN A 564 15.95 12.50 -7.93
N GLY A 565 14.93 12.31 -8.74
CA GLY A 565 14.50 11.02 -9.26
C GLY A 565 14.51 11.04 -10.79
N ASP A 566 15.06 10.00 -11.42
CA ASP A 566 14.80 9.74 -12.84
C ASP A 566 13.33 9.37 -12.98
N GLN A 567 12.52 10.33 -13.48
CA GLN A 567 11.06 10.18 -13.62
C GLN A 567 10.65 9.07 -14.60
N SER A 568 11.58 8.51 -15.39
CA SER A 568 11.33 7.33 -16.23
C SER A 568 11.40 6.00 -15.44
N CYS A 569 12.07 6.00 -14.29
CA CYS A 569 12.43 4.83 -13.49
C CYS A 569 11.43 4.57 -12.35
N ARG A 570 10.97 3.32 -12.21
CA ARG A 570 10.14 2.84 -11.11
C ARG A 570 10.81 1.71 -10.34
N ARG A 571 10.62 1.70 -9.02
CA ARG A 571 11.06 0.63 -8.09
C ARG A 571 9.89 0.15 -7.23
N SER A 572 10.07 -0.96 -6.52
CA SER A 572 9.02 -1.52 -5.67
C SER A 572 8.72 -0.64 -4.46
N ALA A 573 7.45 -0.34 -4.21
CA ALA A 573 6.99 0.44 -3.04
C ALA A 573 7.09 -0.33 -1.70
N LEU A 574 7.58 -1.57 -1.71
CA LEU A 574 7.86 -2.38 -0.53
C LEU A 574 9.26 -2.12 0.08
N LEU A 575 10.08 -1.30 -0.59
CA LEU A 575 11.39 -0.87 -0.13
C LEU A 575 11.24 0.33 0.83
N LYS A 576 12.08 0.39 1.87
CA LYS A 576 12.04 1.46 2.90
C LYS A 576 12.80 2.72 2.49
N ASP A 577 13.78 2.54 1.62
CA ASP A 577 14.74 3.51 1.10
C ASP A 577 14.99 3.17 -0.39
N ASP A 578 16.02 3.73 -1.03
CA ASP A 578 16.39 3.43 -2.42
C ASP A 578 17.20 2.14 -2.61
N ASN A 579 17.52 1.41 -1.53
CA ASN A 579 18.31 0.18 -1.62
C ASN A 579 17.46 -0.97 -2.18
N LEU A 580 17.93 -1.61 -3.26
CA LEU A 580 17.27 -2.79 -3.84
C LEU A 580 17.53 -4.03 -2.98
N LEU A 581 16.51 -4.90 -2.85
CA LEU A 581 16.59 -6.10 -2.02
C LEU A 581 17.59 -7.13 -2.58
N GLU A 582 18.65 -7.42 -1.82
CA GLU A 582 19.60 -8.50 -2.13
C GLU A 582 19.16 -9.87 -1.57
N PHE A 583 18.66 -9.91 -0.34
CA PHE A 583 18.24 -11.14 0.35
C PHE A 583 17.12 -10.82 1.36
N TYR A 584 16.19 -11.75 1.55
CA TYR A 584 15.09 -11.63 2.52
C TYR A 584 15.44 -12.20 3.90
N TYR A 585 16.25 -13.25 3.95
CA TYR A 585 16.85 -13.78 5.17
C TYR A 585 18.38 -13.62 5.10
N ASP A 586 19.01 -13.24 6.22
CA ASP A 586 20.47 -13.08 6.30
C ASP A 586 21.23 -14.38 5.99
N ASP A 587 20.60 -15.54 6.21
CA ASP A 587 21.13 -16.88 5.99
C ASP A 587 20.77 -17.48 4.61
N THR A 588 20.37 -16.65 3.64
CA THR A 588 20.02 -17.09 2.27
C THR A 588 20.63 -16.20 1.17
N LYS A 589 21.96 -16.11 1.12
CA LYS A 589 22.67 -15.27 0.13
C LYS A 589 23.03 -16.01 -1.16
N THR A 590 22.98 -17.34 -1.15
CA THR A 590 23.13 -18.21 -2.31
C THR A 590 22.03 -19.28 -2.40
N VAL A 591 21.92 -19.90 -3.57
CA VAL A 591 21.04 -21.08 -3.80
C VAL A 591 21.41 -22.26 -2.90
N TYR A 592 22.70 -22.43 -2.61
CA TYR A 592 23.17 -23.43 -1.63
C TYR A 592 22.60 -23.11 -0.24
N ASP A 593 22.74 -21.87 0.23
CA ASP A 593 22.24 -21.45 1.54
C ASP A 593 20.72 -21.61 1.66
N MET A 594 19.97 -21.31 0.58
CA MET A 594 18.52 -21.54 0.51
C MET A 594 18.15 -23.01 0.68
N PHE A 595 18.87 -23.93 0.02
CA PHE A 595 18.65 -25.36 0.25
C PHE A 595 19.05 -25.80 1.66
N GLN A 596 20.17 -25.29 2.20
CA GLN A 596 20.59 -25.57 3.57
C GLN A 596 19.60 -25.03 4.61
N ARG A 597 18.94 -23.90 4.36
CA ARG A 597 17.83 -23.39 5.17
C ARG A 597 16.62 -24.32 5.11
N GLY A 598 16.29 -24.83 3.93
CA GLY A 598 15.28 -25.88 3.74
C GLY A 598 15.55 -27.12 4.58
N LEU A 599 16.78 -27.63 4.52
CA LEU A 599 17.26 -28.77 5.32
C LEU A 599 17.17 -28.49 6.83
N ARG A 600 17.56 -27.29 7.29
CA ARG A 600 17.40 -26.88 8.71
C ARG A 600 15.93 -26.84 9.15
N ILE A 601 15.03 -26.44 8.27
CA ILE A 601 13.59 -26.27 8.55
C ILE A 601 12.85 -27.62 8.54
N ALA A 602 13.09 -28.47 7.54
CA ALA A 602 12.39 -29.74 7.34
C ALA A 602 13.09 -30.95 7.99
N GLY A 603 14.38 -30.85 8.32
CA GLY A 603 15.18 -31.98 8.82
C GLY A 603 15.17 -33.15 7.83
N ASN A 604 14.80 -34.34 8.29
CA ASN A 604 14.62 -35.53 7.45
C ASN A 604 13.24 -35.59 6.75
N GLY A 605 12.56 -34.46 6.59
CA GLY A 605 11.29 -34.36 5.87
C GLY A 605 11.43 -34.65 4.37
N PRO A 606 10.34 -35.01 3.66
CA PRO A 606 10.36 -35.32 2.24
C PRO A 606 10.68 -34.07 1.40
N CYS A 607 11.57 -34.20 0.41
CA CYS A 607 12.03 -33.13 -0.47
C CYS A 607 11.57 -33.35 -1.92
N LEU A 608 12.04 -34.43 -2.55
CA LEU A 608 11.83 -34.73 -3.97
C LEU A 608 10.96 -35.98 -4.12
N GLY A 609 9.82 -35.84 -4.79
CA GLY A 609 8.84 -36.91 -5.00
C GLY A 609 8.78 -37.38 -6.45
N PHE A 610 8.67 -38.67 -6.68
CA PHE A 610 8.52 -39.25 -8.03
C PHE A 610 7.55 -40.44 -8.00
N ARG A 611 7.00 -40.83 -9.16
CA ARG A 611 6.13 -42.00 -9.29
C ARG A 611 6.31 -42.70 -10.63
N LYS A 612 5.86 -43.95 -10.70
CA LYS A 612 5.62 -44.68 -11.95
C LYS A 612 4.11 -44.63 -12.30
N PRO A 613 3.74 -44.91 -13.56
CA PRO A 613 2.34 -45.00 -13.98
C PRO A 613 1.49 -45.86 -13.04
N ARG A 614 0.43 -45.26 -12.48
CA ARG A 614 -0.53 -45.88 -11.54
C ARG A 614 0.03 -46.22 -10.14
N GLU A 615 1.30 -45.94 -9.85
CA GLU A 615 1.87 -46.04 -8.49
C GLU A 615 1.66 -44.72 -7.70
N PRO A 616 1.72 -44.74 -6.35
CA PRO A 616 1.76 -43.52 -5.54
C PRO A 616 3.13 -42.81 -5.63
N TYR A 617 3.19 -41.57 -5.14
CA TYR A 617 4.45 -40.83 -5.02
C TYR A 617 5.36 -41.40 -3.92
N GLN A 618 6.57 -41.77 -4.33
CA GLN A 618 7.72 -42.12 -3.48
C GLN A 618 8.54 -40.84 -3.23
N TRP A 619 9.14 -40.69 -2.04
CA TRP A 619 9.81 -39.45 -1.62
C TRP A 619 11.23 -39.70 -1.12
N ILE A 620 12.17 -38.86 -1.60
CA ILE A 620 13.54 -38.73 -1.11
C ILE A 620 13.56 -37.61 -0.07
N SER A 621 14.21 -37.79 1.09
CA SER A 621 14.24 -36.76 2.15
C SER A 621 15.22 -35.63 1.88
N TYR A 622 15.08 -34.50 2.58
CA TYR A 622 16.02 -33.38 2.52
C TYR A 622 17.44 -33.82 2.92
N THR A 623 17.59 -34.57 4.01
CA THR A 623 18.88 -35.15 4.43
C THR A 623 19.47 -36.05 3.35
N GLU A 624 18.67 -36.96 2.80
CA GLU A 624 19.13 -37.89 1.77
C GLU A 624 19.51 -37.16 0.47
N VAL A 625 18.78 -36.11 0.07
CA VAL A 625 19.15 -35.26 -1.08
C VAL A 625 20.48 -34.55 -0.83
N ALA A 626 20.71 -34.02 0.39
CA ALA A 626 21.97 -33.37 0.75
C ALA A 626 23.15 -34.35 0.73
N GLU A 627 23.00 -35.53 1.33
CA GLU A 627 24.01 -36.59 1.31
C GLU A 627 24.32 -37.06 -0.11
N ARG A 628 23.28 -37.35 -0.92
CA ARG A 628 23.44 -37.76 -2.32
C ARG A 628 24.11 -36.68 -3.16
N ALA A 629 23.84 -35.40 -2.91
CA ALA A 629 24.48 -34.27 -3.59
C ALA A 629 25.98 -34.15 -3.21
N GLN A 630 26.32 -34.25 -1.92
CA GLN A 630 27.73 -34.21 -1.49
C GLN A 630 28.53 -35.42 -2.00
N VAL A 631 27.94 -36.61 -1.98
CA VAL A 631 28.53 -37.85 -2.53
C VAL A 631 28.74 -37.71 -4.03
N LEU A 632 27.71 -37.34 -4.79
CA LEU A 632 27.82 -37.16 -6.25
C LEU A 632 28.86 -36.09 -6.60
N GLY A 633 28.86 -34.95 -5.92
CA GLY A 633 29.83 -33.89 -6.12
C GLY A 633 31.27 -34.32 -5.81
N SER A 634 31.48 -35.11 -4.75
CA SER A 634 32.78 -35.73 -4.45
C SER A 634 33.23 -36.67 -5.58
N GLY A 635 32.30 -37.40 -6.19
CA GLY A 635 32.53 -38.24 -7.37
C GLY A 635 32.91 -37.44 -8.63
N LEU A 636 32.25 -36.31 -8.88
CA LEU A 636 32.60 -35.37 -9.96
C LEU A 636 34.03 -34.84 -9.78
N LEU A 637 34.41 -34.44 -8.56
CA LEU A 637 35.77 -34.01 -8.24
C LEU A 637 36.80 -35.15 -8.42
N ALA A 638 36.48 -36.37 -8.00
CA ALA A 638 37.32 -37.55 -8.21
C ALA A 638 37.48 -37.91 -9.70
N LYS A 639 36.50 -37.57 -10.55
CA LYS A 639 36.58 -37.64 -12.02
C LYS A 639 37.21 -36.40 -12.68
N GLY A 640 37.83 -35.54 -11.89
CA GLY A 640 38.73 -34.48 -12.36
C GLY A 640 38.16 -33.06 -12.34
N CYS A 641 36.85 -32.89 -12.08
CA CYS A 641 36.22 -31.58 -11.95
C CYS A 641 36.88 -30.74 -10.84
N LYS A 642 36.82 -29.41 -10.95
CA LYS A 642 37.38 -28.48 -9.94
C LYS A 642 36.28 -27.83 -9.11
N PRO A 643 36.48 -27.62 -7.80
CA PRO A 643 35.48 -26.99 -6.94
C PRO A 643 35.53 -25.45 -7.08
N ASN A 644 35.14 -24.92 -8.24
CA ASN A 644 35.16 -23.49 -8.55
C ASN A 644 34.12 -23.12 -9.64
N PRO A 645 33.68 -21.85 -9.72
CA PRO A 645 32.62 -21.43 -10.65
C PRO A 645 33.08 -21.29 -12.11
N GLN A 646 34.32 -21.66 -12.42
CA GLN A 646 34.81 -21.82 -13.80
C GLN A 646 34.65 -23.28 -14.29
N GLN A 647 34.41 -24.23 -13.38
CA GLN A 647 34.08 -25.60 -13.74
C GLN A 647 32.61 -25.70 -14.17
N TYR A 648 32.40 -25.91 -15.46
CA TYR A 648 31.09 -26.21 -16.02
C TYR A 648 30.79 -27.72 -15.97
N VAL A 649 29.54 -28.06 -15.66
CA VAL A 649 28.99 -29.43 -15.78
C VAL A 649 27.73 -29.37 -16.63
N GLY A 650 27.66 -30.17 -17.70
CA GLY A 650 26.47 -30.27 -18.54
C GLY A 650 25.44 -31.24 -17.97
N ILE A 651 24.14 -30.91 -18.03
CA ILE A 651 23.06 -31.90 -17.77
C ILE A 651 22.04 -31.88 -18.91
N PHE A 652 21.75 -33.05 -19.50
CA PHE A 652 20.93 -33.26 -20.69
C PHE A 652 19.88 -34.36 -20.47
N ALA A 653 18.75 -33.99 -19.88
CA ALA A 653 17.79 -34.92 -19.28
C ALA A 653 16.42 -34.25 -19.03
N GLN A 654 15.39 -35.07 -18.86
CA GLN A 654 14.04 -34.62 -18.47
C GLN A 654 13.93 -34.42 -16.95
N ASN A 655 12.94 -33.64 -16.48
CA ASN A 655 12.78 -33.32 -15.06
C ASN A 655 12.63 -34.60 -14.22
N ARG A 656 13.52 -34.80 -13.25
CA ARG A 656 13.53 -35.95 -12.31
C ARG A 656 14.35 -35.61 -11.05
N PRO A 657 14.18 -36.34 -9.93
CA PRO A 657 14.94 -36.07 -8.71
C PRO A 657 16.46 -36.04 -8.89
N GLU A 658 17.00 -36.93 -9.74
CA GLU A 658 18.45 -37.03 -9.99
C GLU A 658 19.02 -35.81 -10.72
N TRP A 659 18.20 -35.05 -11.46
CA TRP A 659 18.60 -33.75 -11.99
C TRP A 659 18.90 -32.78 -10.86
N VAL A 660 17.97 -32.63 -9.91
CA VAL A 660 18.11 -31.68 -8.79
C VAL A 660 19.24 -32.10 -7.85
N ILE A 661 19.44 -33.41 -7.64
CA ILE A 661 20.59 -33.93 -6.89
C ILE A 661 21.91 -33.57 -7.59
N ALA A 662 21.98 -33.66 -8.93
CA ALA A 662 23.17 -33.26 -9.70
C ALA A 662 23.38 -31.74 -9.75
N GLU A 663 22.31 -30.95 -9.77
CA GLU A 663 22.35 -29.49 -9.63
C GLU A 663 22.87 -29.07 -8.24
N LEU A 664 22.33 -29.64 -7.17
CA LEU A 664 22.80 -29.42 -5.80
C LEU A 664 24.23 -29.95 -5.60
N ALA A 665 24.65 -31.02 -6.27
CA ALA A 665 26.02 -31.50 -6.27
C ALA A 665 27.00 -30.48 -6.90
N CYS A 666 26.56 -29.74 -7.93
CA CYS A 666 27.35 -28.64 -8.48
C CYS A 666 27.51 -27.52 -7.46
N TYR A 667 26.40 -27.04 -6.89
CA TYR A 667 26.39 -25.95 -5.90
C TYR A 667 27.14 -26.31 -4.60
N THR A 668 27.13 -27.57 -4.18
CA THR A 668 27.84 -28.05 -2.97
C THR A 668 29.37 -27.90 -3.07
N PHE A 669 29.89 -27.75 -4.29
CA PHE A 669 31.32 -27.58 -4.58
C PHE A 669 31.59 -26.37 -5.48
N SER A 670 30.72 -25.35 -5.47
CA SER A 670 30.85 -24.11 -6.25
C SER A 670 30.96 -24.29 -7.78
N MET A 671 30.59 -25.44 -8.34
CA MET A 671 30.60 -25.68 -9.79
C MET A 671 29.38 -25.06 -10.47
N ALA A 672 29.54 -24.56 -11.70
CA ALA A 672 28.49 -23.92 -12.47
C ALA A 672 27.77 -24.93 -13.39
N LEU A 673 26.43 -24.90 -13.37
CA LEU A 673 25.59 -25.82 -14.15
C LEU A 673 25.30 -25.26 -15.55
N VAL A 674 25.48 -26.08 -16.60
CA VAL A 674 25.02 -25.77 -17.96
C VAL A 674 23.88 -26.72 -18.34
N PRO A 675 22.61 -26.28 -18.25
CA PRO A 675 21.49 -27.12 -18.62
C PRO A 675 21.30 -27.18 -20.14
N LEU A 676 21.03 -28.38 -20.64
CA LEU A 676 20.94 -28.70 -22.05
C LEU A 676 19.50 -29.15 -22.35
N TYR A 677 18.82 -28.46 -23.28
CA TYR A 677 17.42 -28.75 -23.59
C TYR A 677 17.28 -29.94 -24.55
N ASP A 678 16.38 -30.87 -24.23
CA ASP A 678 15.91 -31.97 -25.09
C ASP A 678 15.47 -31.55 -26.52
N THR A 679 15.20 -30.26 -26.74
CA THR A 679 14.64 -29.71 -27.99
C THR A 679 15.65 -28.85 -28.77
N LEU A 680 16.88 -28.67 -28.29
CA LEU A 680 17.92 -27.99 -29.05
C LEU A 680 18.51 -28.96 -30.07
N GLY A 681 18.53 -28.54 -31.33
CA GLY A 681 19.07 -29.34 -32.43
C GLY A 681 20.55 -29.69 -32.23
N LEU A 682 21.01 -30.75 -32.91
CA LEU A 682 22.38 -31.26 -32.76
C LEU A 682 23.47 -30.18 -32.94
N GLU A 683 23.25 -29.24 -33.85
CA GLU A 683 24.18 -28.14 -34.13
C GLU A 683 24.26 -27.13 -32.98
N ALA A 684 23.12 -26.79 -32.36
CA ALA A 684 23.07 -25.97 -31.16
C ALA A 684 23.77 -26.67 -29.99
N MET A 685 23.59 -28.00 -29.85
CA MET A 685 24.29 -28.81 -28.86
C MET A 685 25.80 -28.81 -29.04
N VAL A 686 26.31 -28.97 -30.27
CA VAL A 686 27.74 -28.85 -30.59
C VAL A 686 28.26 -27.45 -30.24
N HIS A 687 27.53 -26.39 -30.57
CA HIS A 687 27.93 -25.02 -30.25
C HIS A 687 28.06 -24.79 -28.73
N ILE A 688 27.09 -25.24 -27.94
CA ILE A 688 27.07 -25.06 -26.48
C ILE A 688 28.25 -25.78 -25.81
N LEU A 689 28.47 -27.05 -26.16
CA LEU A 689 29.55 -27.86 -25.59
C LEU A 689 30.92 -27.25 -25.83
N ASN A 690 31.15 -26.70 -27.03
CA ASN A 690 32.41 -26.06 -27.40
C ASN A 690 32.55 -24.66 -26.77
N LEU A 691 31.49 -23.84 -26.73
CA LEU A 691 31.55 -22.48 -26.17
C LEU A 691 31.83 -22.51 -24.66
N ALA A 692 31.17 -23.40 -23.93
CA ALA A 692 31.38 -23.62 -22.50
C ALA A 692 32.46 -24.67 -22.17
N GLU A 693 33.23 -25.14 -23.17
CA GLU A 693 34.34 -26.11 -23.03
C GLU A 693 34.00 -27.36 -22.19
N ILE A 694 32.76 -27.84 -22.32
CA ILE A 694 32.22 -28.87 -21.44
C ILE A 694 32.92 -30.21 -21.71
N SER A 695 33.54 -30.76 -20.67
CA SER A 695 34.22 -32.06 -20.69
C SER A 695 33.35 -33.19 -20.14
N MET A 696 32.39 -32.87 -19.25
CA MET A 696 31.51 -33.85 -18.60
C MET A 696 30.04 -33.48 -18.78
N VAL A 697 29.24 -34.44 -19.26
CA VAL A 697 27.78 -34.31 -19.38
C VAL A 697 27.08 -35.46 -18.65
N ILE A 698 26.06 -35.13 -17.87
CA ILE A 698 25.16 -36.07 -17.21
C ILE A 698 23.87 -36.15 -18.05
N CYS A 699 23.39 -37.34 -18.42
CA CYS A 699 22.20 -37.50 -19.26
C CYS A 699 21.26 -38.62 -18.78
N ASP A 700 19.98 -38.56 -19.19
CA ASP A 700 18.99 -39.54 -18.74
C ASP A 700 18.98 -40.84 -19.55
N LYS A 701 19.17 -40.78 -20.87
CA LYS A 701 18.91 -41.88 -21.81
C LYS A 701 20.09 -42.17 -22.75
N GLU A 702 20.13 -43.39 -23.28
CA GLU A 702 21.19 -43.88 -24.18
C GLU A 702 21.20 -43.19 -25.54
N ASP A 703 20.04 -42.85 -26.11
CA ASP A 703 19.90 -42.09 -27.37
C ASP A 703 20.58 -40.70 -27.31
N LYS A 704 20.45 -40.01 -26.17
CA LYS A 704 21.15 -38.74 -25.90
C LYS A 704 22.65 -38.94 -25.78
N ALA A 705 23.11 -40.04 -25.17
CA ALA A 705 24.53 -40.36 -25.12
C ALA A 705 25.09 -40.69 -26.52
N GLU A 706 24.37 -41.49 -27.33
CA GLU A 706 24.75 -41.78 -28.71
C GLU A 706 24.82 -40.52 -29.59
N SER A 707 23.89 -39.58 -29.39
CA SER A 707 23.89 -38.27 -30.05
C SER A 707 25.19 -37.49 -29.76
N LEU A 708 25.61 -37.43 -28.49
CA LEU A 708 26.84 -36.77 -28.07
C LEU A 708 28.10 -37.51 -28.57
N LEU A 709 28.11 -38.84 -28.50
CA LEU A 709 29.19 -39.67 -29.06
C LEU A 709 29.32 -39.47 -30.57
N LYS A 710 28.22 -39.38 -31.32
CA LYS A 710 28.22 -39.14 -32.78
C LYS A 710 28.84 -37.79 -33.16
N ASN A 711 28.81 -36.81 -32.25
CA ASN A 711 29.49 -35.53 -32.42
C ASN A 711 30.99 -35.61 -32.06
N LYS A 712 31.36 -36.44 -31.08
CA LYS A 712 32.77 -36.77 -30.78
C LYS A 712 33.41 -37.61 -31.90
N GLU A 713 32.71 -38.61 -32.44
CA GLU A 713 33.10 -39.45 -33.58
C GLU A 713 33.40 -38.61 -34.83
N LYS A 714 32.65 -37.52 -35.05
CA LYS A 714 32.88 -36.52 -36.11
C LYS A 714 34.00 -35.51 -35.79
N GLY A 715 34.59 -35.55 -34.60
CA GLY A 715 35.58 -34.57 -34.13
C GLY A 715 35.02 -33.18 -33.79
N VAL A 716 33.70 -32.95 -33.84
CA VAL A 716 33.11 -31.61 -33.68
C VAL A 716 32.87 -31.20 -32.22
N THR A 717 32.95 -32.13 -31.26
CA THR A 717 32.92 -31.83 -29.81
C THR A 717 34.16 -32.42 -29.12
N PRO A 718 35.36 -31.84 -29.32
CA PRO A 718 36.62 -32.45 -28.89
C PRO A 718 36.80 -32.48 -27.37
N THR A 719 36.23 -31.53 -26.61
CA THR A 719 36.37 -31.40 -25.16
C THR A 719 35.71 -32.53 -24.37
N LEU A 720 34.62 -33.10 -24.88
CA LEU A 720 33.82 -34.13 -24.21
C LEU A 720 34.68 -35.36 -23.91
N SER A 721 34.84 -35.71 -22.64
CA SER A 721 35.66 -36.83 -22.15
C SER A 721 34.93 -37.77 -21.20
N CYS A 722 33.82 -37.35 -20.60
CA CYS A 722 33.01 -38.19 -19.71
C CYS A 722 31.50 -38.01 -19.93
N LEU A 723 30.77 -39.12 -19.96
CA LEU A 723 29.30 -39.19 -19.94
C LEU A 723 28.83 -39.97 -18.71
N VAL A 724 27.87 -39.42 -17.97
CA VAL A 724 27.26 -40.08 -16.80
C VAL A 724 25.78 -40.29 -17.07
N LEU A 725 25.33 -41.54 -17.13
CA LEU A 725 23.94 -41.88 -17.45
C LEU A 725 23.14 -42.22 -16.19
N PHE A 726 21.93 -41.66 -16.08
CA PHE A 726 20.97 -42.01 -15.02
C PHE A 726 20.35 -43.39 -15.25
N ASN A 727 19.97 -43.72 -16.49
CA ASN A 727 19.35 -45.01 -16.82
C ASN A 727 20.42 -46.06 -17.23
N PRO A 728 20.09 -47.36 -17.21
CA PRO A 728 20.94 -48.40 -17.81
C PRO A 728 21.20 -48.15 -19.29
N PHE A 729 22.36 -48.62 -19.77
CA PHE A 729 22.81 -48.49 -21.15
C PHE A 729 23.52 -49.76 -21.65
N SER A 730 23.63 -49.93 -22.97
CA SER A 730 24.23 -51.11 -23.59
C SER A 730 25.76 -51.19 -23.45
N ALA A 731 26.31 -52.39 -23.53
CA ALA A 731 27.76 -52.61 -23.64
C ALA A 731 28.34 -52.07 -24.96
N ALA A 732 27.51 -51.93 -26.01
CA ALA A 732 27.92 -51.36 -27.29
C ALA A 732 28.21 -49.86 -27.18
N LEU A 733 27.38 -49.11 -26.44
CA LEU A 733 27.63 -47.70 -26.12
C LEU A 733 28.97 -47.52 -25.41
N LEU A 734 29.26 -48.34 -24.39
CA LEU A 734 30.49 -48.25 -23.61
C LEU A 734 31.76 -48.51 -24.46
N GLU A 735 31.73 -49.49 -25.36
CA GLU A 735 32.85 -49.73 -26.28
C GLU A 735 32.97 -48.67 -27.38
N ARG A 736 31.86 -48.06 -27.84
CA ARG A 736 31.90 -46.86 -28.71
C ARG A 736 32.57 -45.69 -27.99
N GLY A 737 32.16 -45.39 -26.76
CA GLY A 737 32.79 -44.37 -25.91
C GLY A 737 34.29 -44.58 -25.77
N ARG A 738 34.71 -45.80 -25.40
CA ARG A 738 36.13 -46.16 -25.24
C ARG A 738 36.94 -45.94 -26.52
N LYS A 739 36.40 -46.28 -27.70
CA LYS A 739 37.04 -46.04 -29.00
C LYS A 739 37.19 -44.56 -29.36
N CYS A 740 36.35 -43.69 -28.81
CA CYS A 740 36.34 -42.26 -29.06
C CYS A 740 36.97 -41.41 -27.94
N GLY A 741 37.59 -42.05 -26.93
CA GLY A 741 38.19 -41.35 -25.79
C GLY A 741 37.17 -40.70 -24.86
N VAL A 742 35.98 -41.30 -24.71
CA VAL A 742 34.91 -40.86 -23.79
C VAL A 742 34.62 -41.97 -22.79
N GLU A 743 34.85 -41.71 -21.51
CA GLU A 743 34.43 -42.62 -20.45
C GLU A 743 32.91 -42.54 -20.25
N ILE A 744 32.25 -43.70 -20.10
CA ILE A 744 30.79 -43.76 -19.91
C ILE A 744 30.48 -44.51 -18.62
N LEU A 745 29.82 -43.82 -17.69
CA LEU A 745 29.57 -44.26 -16.32
C LEU A 745 28.08 -44.28 -16.02
N LYS A 746 27.64 -45.19 -15.16
CA LYS A 746 26.33 -45.09 -14.48
C LYS A 746 26.41 -44.09 -13.34
N LEU A 747 25.30 -43.43 -13.02
CA LEU A 747 25.20 -42.55 -11.85
C LEU A 747 25.68 -43.25 -10.56
N SER A 748 25.37 -44.55 -10.38
CA SER A 748 25.85 -45.31 -9.22
C SER A 748 27.37 -45.32 -9.12
N GLN A 749 28.08 -45.60 -10.22
CA GLN A 749 29.55 -45.74 -10.22
C GLN A 749 30.26 -44.44 -9.81
N ILE A 750 29.75 -43.27 -10.22
CA ILE A 750 30.31 -41.98 -9.80
C ILE A 750 29.90 -41.62 -8.36
N MET A 751 28.73 -42.05 -7.89
CA MET A 751 28.37 -41.94 -6.47
C MET A 751 29.22 -42.85 -5.59
N ASP A 752 29.51 -44.09 -6.00
CA ASP A 752 30.33 -45.04 -5.25
C ASP A 752 31.77 -44.52 -5.11
N LEU A 753 32.36 -44.06 -6.23
CA LEU A 753 33.64 -43.32 -6.22
C LEU A 753 33.58 -42.08 -5.31
N GLY A 754 32.44 -41.40 -5.25
CA GLY A 754 32.19 -40.26 -4.37
C GLY A 754 32.05 -40.60 -2.89
N ARG A 755 31.69 -41.84 -2.53
CA ARG A 755 31.76 -42.35 -1.15
C ARG A 755 33.20 -42.67 -0.76
N GLU A 756 33.95 -43.31 -1.66
CA GLU A 756 35.37 -43.63 -1.49
C GLU A 756 36.23 -42.36 -1.34
N ASN A 757 35.88 -41.28 -2.06
CA ASN A 757 36.66 -40.05 -2.17
C ASN A 757 35.97 -38.83 -1.53
N LEU A 758 35.06 -39.04 -0.57
CA LEU A 758 34.20 -38.01 0.01
C LEU A 758 34.97 -36.74 0.41
N LYS A 759 34.47 -35.57 -0.02
CA LYS A 759 35.05 -34.26 0.27
C LYS A 759 34.10 -33.41 1.13
N PRO A 760 34.63 -32.52 2.01
CA PRO A 760 33.81 -31.51 2.67
C PRO A 760 33.28 -30.50 1.62
N PRO A 761 32.05 -29.97 1.77
CA PRO A 761 31.50 -28.97 0.86
C PRO A 761 32.40 -27.74 0.69
N VAL A 762 32.38 -27.17 -0.51
CA VAL A 762 33.02 -25.90 -0.85
C VAL A 762 31.91 -24.97 -1.35
N PRO A 763 31.19 -24.28 -0.45
CA PRO A 763 30.01 -23.50 -0.81
C PRO A 763 30.36 -22.21 -1.57
N PRO A 764 29.47 -21.77 -2.48
CA PRO A 764 29.71 -20.64 -3.36
C PRO A 764 29.48 -19.30 -2.66
N LYS A 765 29.94 -18.23 -3.29
CA LYS A 765 29.64 -16.84 -2.91
C LYS A 765 28.52 -16.28 -3.80
N PRO A 766 27.82 -15.20 -3.40
CA PRO A 766 26.74 -14.61 -4.21
C PRO A 766 27.17 -14.22 -5.63
N GLN A 767 28.40 -13.73 -5.82
CA GLN A 767 28.95 -13.35 -7.13
C GLN A 767 29.38 -14.53 -8.02
N ASP A 768 29.40 -15.76 -7.49
CA ASP A 768 29.84 -16.94 -8.24
C ASP A 768 28.73 -17.44 -9.17
N LEU A 769 29.11 -18.01 -10.32
CA LEU A 769 28.16 -18.51 -11.32
C LEU A 769 27.44 -19.75 -10.81
N ALA A 770 26.10 -19.67 -10.74
CA ALA A 770 25.25 -20.81 -10.46
C ALA A 770 24.95 -21.58 -11.76
N VAL A 771 24.52 -20.86 -12.80
CA VAL A 771 24.00 -21.46 -14.03
C VAL A 771 24.30 -20.61 -15.27
N VAL A 772 24.63 -21.27 -16.39
CA VAL A 772 24.70 -20.64 -17.71
C VAL A 772 23.55 -21.16 -18.57
N CYS A 773 22.43 -20.42 -18.58
CA CYS A 773 21.23 -20.82 -19.31
C CYS A 773 21.31 -20.37 -20.78
N PHE A 774 21.31 -21.33 -21.72
CA PHE A 774 21.33 -21.02 -23.14
C PHE A 774 19.95 -20.65 -23.68
N THR A 775 19.84 -19.45 -24.26
CA THR A 775 18.60 -18.92 -24.86
C THR A 775 18.62 -19.04 -26.37
N SER A 776 17.56 -19.58 -26.95
CA SER A 776 17.30 -19.53 -28.40
C SER A 776 16.68 -18.17 -28.76
N GLY A 777 17.53 -17.15 -28.89
CA GLY A 777 17.14 -15.83 -29.37
C GLY A 777 16.73 -15.84 -30.85
N THR A 778 16.42 -14.66 -31.40
CA THR A 778 16.10 -14.47 -32.84
C THR A 778 17.33 -14.55 -33.77
N THR A 779 18.36 -15.28 -33.37
CA THR A 779 19.63 -15.49 -34.08
C THR A 779 19.97 -16.97 -34.07
N ASP A 780 20.46 -17.54 -35.17
CA ASP A 780 20.57 -18.99 -35.38
C ASP A 780 21.48 -19.77 -34.39
N LYS A 781 22.27 -19.05 -33.57
CA LYS A 781 23.14 -19.63 -32.53
C LYS A 781 22.65 -19.22 -31.14
N PRO A 782 22.37 -20.17 -30.21
CA PRO A 782 21.99 -19.85 -28.84
C PRO A 782 23.05 -19.06 -28.06
N LYS A 783 22.63 -18.11 -27.22
CA LYS A 783 23.52 -17.32 -26.34
C LYS A 783 23.48 -17.87 -24.91
N GLY A 784 24.61 -17.98 -24.22
CA GLY A 784 24.68 -18.50 -22.85
C GLY A 784 24.57 -17.40 -21.80
N ALA A 785 23.39 -17.17 -21.22
CA ALA A 785 23.17 -16.15 -20.19
C ALA A 785 23.79 -16.58 -18.84
N MET A 786 24.75 -15.80 -18.33
CA MET A 786 25.50 -16.10 -17.10
C MET A 786 24.78 -15.59 -15.84
N ILE A 787 24.25 -16.49 -15.02
CA ILE A 787 23.46 -16.17 -13.82
C ILE A 787 24.22 -16.59 -12.57
N THR A 788 24.37 -15.65 -11.63
CA THR A 788 25.06 -15.84 -10.34
C THR A 788 24.12 -16.37 -9.26
N HIS A 789 24.69 -16.87 -8.16
CA HIS A 789 23.92 -17.28 -6.99
C HIS A 789 23.13 -16.12 -6.36
N GLY A 790 23.69 -14.90 -6.34
CA GLY A 790 23.06 -13.69 -5.81
C GLY A 790 21.91 -13.18 -6.70
N ASN A 791 22.01 -13.37 -8.03
CA ASN A 791 20.89 -13.08 -8.93
C ASN A 791 19.64 -13.91 -8.58
N ILE A 792 19.84 -15.20 -8.31
CA ILE A 792 18.75 -16.12 -7.93
C ILE A 792 18.25 -15.78 -6.51
N ALA A 793 19.16 -15.55 -5.56
CA ALA A 793 18.81 -15.24 -4.18
C ALA A 793 17.95 -13.97 -4.04
N SER A 794 18.32 -12.89 -4.73
CA SER A 794 17.59 -11.61 -4.74
C SER A 794 16.23 -11.68 -5.43
N ASN A 795 16.14 -12.45 -6.52
CA ASN A 795 14.88 -12.67 -7.24
C ASN A 795 13.87 -13.48 -6.40
N THR A 796 14.29 -14.61 -5.82
CA THR A 796 13.46 -15.37 -4.85
C THR A 796 13.08 -14.52 -3.64
N SER A 797 14.03 -13.78 -3.07
CA SER A 797 13.78 -12.89 -1.92
C SER A 797 12.74 -11.81 -2.22
N SER A 798 12.69 -11.32 -3.45
CA SER A 798 11.71 -10.34 -3.90
C SER A 798 10.29 -10.91 -4.00
N VAL A 799 10.15 -12.15 -4.45
CA VAL A 799 8.84 -12.84 -4.46
C VAL A 799 8.38 -13.12 -3.03
N ILE A 800 9.28 -13.55 -2.13
CA ILE A 800 8.98 -13.71 -0.70
C ILE A 800 8.51 -12.38 -0.09
N LYS A 801 9.21 -11.27 -0.38
CA LYS A 801 8.86 -9.94 0.12
C LYS A 801 7.50 -9.44 -0.37
N ILE A 802 7.10 -9.74 -1.61
CA ILE A 802 5.78 -9.38 -2.15
C ILE A 802 4.65 -10.20 -1.51
N LEU A 803 4.92 -11.45 -1.13
CA LEU A 803 3.93 -12.34 -0.51
C LEU A 803 3.82 -12.18 1.02
N GLU A 804 4.75 -11.44 1.65
CA GLU A 804 4.77 -11.18 3.10
C GLU A 804 3.41 -10.69 3.62
N GLY A 805 2.91 -11.31 4.70
CA GLY A 805 1.60 -11.01 5.29
C GLY A 805 0.38 -11.62 4.54
N TYR A 806 0.50 -11.95 3.25
CA TYR A 806 -0.59 -12.49 2.44
C TYR A 806 -0.49 -14.01 2.20
N PHE A 807 0.72 -14.52 1.99
CA PHE A 807 0.97 -15.93 1.73
C PHE A 807 2.32 -16.38 2.31
N VAL A 808 2.33 -17.55 2.97
CA VAL A 808 3.54 -18.19 3.47
C VAL A 808 3.63 -19.62 2.90
N ILE A 809 4.79 -19.95 2.32
CA ILE A 809 5.15 -21.31 1.91
C ILE A 809 5.47 -22.14 3.15
N ARG A 810 4.98 -23.37 3.21
CA ARG A 810 5.08 -24.23 4.39
C ARG A 810 5.63 -25.62 4.06
N GLN A 811 6.03 -26.38 5.08
CA GLN A 811 6.59 -27.74 4.91
C GLN A 811 5.56 -28.76 4.38
N GLU A 812 4.25 -28.51 4.53
CA GLU A 812 3.19 -29.29 3.91
C GLU A 812 2.87 -28.88 2.46
N ASP A 813 3.41 -27.77 1.97
CA ASP A 813 3.21 -27.35 0.57
C ASP A 813 3.99 -28.23 -0.40
N VAL A 814 3.37 -28.47 -1.56
CA VAL A 814 3.91 -29.33 -2.62
C VAL A 814 3.65 -28.72 -3.99
N SER A 815 4.72 -28.52 -4.76
CA SER A 815 4.68 -28.06 -6.16
C SER A 815 4.79 -29.26 -7.10
N ILE A 816 4.18 -29.16 -8.29
CA ILE A 816 4.40 -30.11 -9.38
C ILE A 816 5.48 -29.58 -10.34
N SER A 817 6.52 -30.37 -10.56
CA SER A 817 7.57 -30.09 -11.54
C SER A 817 7.26 -30.77 -12.86
N TYR A 818 7.02 -29.97 -13.90
CA TYR A 818 6.82 -30.43 -15.29
C TYR A 818 7.29 -29.43 -16.35
N LEU A 819 7.55 -28.16 -16.00
CA LEU A 819 8.14 -27.19 -16.93
C LEU A 819 9.66 -27.45 -17.00
N PRO A 820 10.32 -27.38 -18.18
CA PRO A 820 11.69 -27.88 -18.31
C PRO A 820 12.69 -27.25 -17.34
N LEU A 821 13.43 -28.07 -16.58
CA LEU A 821 14.46 -27.65 -15.62
C LEU A 821 15.70 -26.97 -16.26
N ALA A 822 15.74 -26.85 -17.58
CA ALA A 822 16.68 -26.00 -18.31
C ALA A 822 16.23 -24.52 -18.40
N HIS A 823 14.95 -24.23 -18.09
CA HIS A 823 14.38 -22.90 -18.11
C HIS A 823 14.27 -22.32 -16.69
N MET A 824 14.67 -21.06 -16.50
CA MET A 824 14.78 -20.46 -15.17
C MET A 824 13.45 -20.38 -14.40
N PHE A 825 12.31 -20.29 -15.08
CA PHE A 825 11.00 -20.19 -14.40
C PHE A 825 10.73 -21.37 -13.44
N GLU A 826 10.97 -22.63 -13.86
CA GLU A 826 10.82 -23.80 -12.99
C GLU A 826 11.79 -23.74 -11.80
N ARG A 827 13.04 -23.35 -12.05
CA ARG A 827 14.08 -23.25 -11.01
C ARG A 827 13.71 -22.25 -9.93
N MET A 828 13.21 -21.07 -10.30
CA MET A 828 12.80 -20.05 -9.33
C MET A 828 11.67 -20.55 -8.40
N ILE A 829 10.76 -21.38 -8.91
CA ILE A 829 9.74 -22.05 -8.09
C ILE A 829 10.42 -23.03 -7.12
N GLN A 830 11.25 -23.94 -7.63
CA GLN A 830 11.88 -24.97 -6.80
C GLN A 830 12.79 -24.37 -5.71
N VAL A 831 13.61 -23.37 -6.03
CA VAL A 831 14.43 -22.64 -5.03
C VAL A 831 13.57 -21.99 -3.95
N SER A 832 12.43 -21.39 -4.33
CA SER A 832 11.48 -20.79 -3.37
C SER A 832 10.80 -21.84 -2.48
N MET A 833 10.51 -23.03 -3.00
CA MET A 833 10.00 -24.17 -2.23
C MET A 833 11.08 -24.73 -1.28
N PHE A 834 12.30 -24.93 -1.78
CA PHE A 834 13.42 -25.45 -0.99
C PHE A 834 13.79 -24.51 0.16
N CYS A 835 13.79 -23.18 -0.06
CA CYS A 835 14.05 -22.17 0.97
C CYS A 835 13.13 -22.27 2.22
N HIS A 836 11.97 -22.94 2.11
CA HIS A 836 10.98 -23.09 3.18
C HIS A 836 10.80 -24.54 3.66
N GLY A 837 11.62 -25.48 3.18
CA GLY A 837 11.48 -26.91 3.52
C GLY A 837 10.24 -27.57 2.88
N ALA A 838 9.70 -26.99 1.81
CA ALA A 838 8.53 -27.50 1.10
C ALA A 838 8.92 -28.55 0.04
N ARG A 839 7.94 -29.11 -0.68
CA ARG A 839 8.10 -30.36 -1.45
C ARG A 839 7.97 -30.14 -2.96
N VAL A 840 8.67 -30.94 -3.76
CA VAL A 840 8.56 -30.93 -5.24
C VAL A 840 8.28 -32.34 -5.74
N GLY A 841 7.12 -32.54 -6.38
CA GLY A 841 6.75 -33.80 -7.03
C GLY A 841 6.93 -33.75 -8.54
N PHE A 842 7.69 -34.68 -9.11
CA PHE A 842 7.95 -34.79 -10.55
C PHE A 842 6.81 -35.51 -11.28
N TYR A 843 6.44 -35.00 -12.45
CA TYR A 843 5.56 -35.71 -13.39
C TYR A 843 6.27 -36.93 -14.01
N GLN A 844 5.51 -37.84 -14.62
CA GLN A 844 5.99 -39.12 -15.18
C GLN A 844 6.78 -38.99 -16.51
N GLY A 845 7.21 -37.79 -16.90
CA GLY A 845 7.91 -37.52 -18.17
C GLY A 845 7.01 -37.26 -19.38
N ASP A 846 5.77 -37.76 -19.37
CA ASP A 846 4.77 -37.51 -20.42
C ASP A 846 3.73 -36.45 -20.00
N ILE A 847 3.58 -35.42 -20.83
CA ILE A 847 2.62 -34.33 -20.64
C ILE A 847 1.16 -34.83 -20.82
N SER A 848 0.93 -35.92 -21.58
CA SER A 848 -0.41 -36.52 -21.72
C SER A 848 -0.95 -37.04 -20.39
N LEU A 849 -0.06 -37.49 -19.50
CA LEU A 849 -0.37 -38.06 -18.19
C LEU A 849 -0.37 -37.03 -17.05
N LEU A 850 -0.02 -35.77 -17.33
CA LEU A 850 0.13 -34.71 -16.33
C LEU A 850 -1.12 -34.52 -15.44
N MET A 851 -2.31 -34.78 -15.96
CA MET A 851 -3.56 -34.70 -15.19
C MET A 851 -3.73 -35.85 -14.18
N ASP A 852 -3.17 -37.03 -14.43
CA ASP A 852 -3.12 -38.13 -13.45
C ASP A 852 -2.06 -37.84 -12.36
N ASP A 853 -0.92 -37.25 -12.75
CA ASP A 853 0.11 -36.80 -11.82
C ASP A 853 -0.42 -35.71 -10.88
N ILE A 854 -1.10 -34.68 -11.42
CA ILE A 854 -1.80 -33.65 -10.63
C ILE A 854 -2.84 -34.27 -9.68
N LYS A 855 -3.61 -35.26 -10.15
CA LYS A 855 -4.63 -35.96 -9.35
C LYS A 855 -4.02 -36.75 -8.19
N THR A 856 -2.87 -37.39 -8.40
CA THR A 856 -2.20 -38.24 -7.41
C THR A 856 -1.31 -37.42 -6.46
N LEU A 857 -0.60 -36.39 -6.97
CA LEU A 857 0.28 -35.53 -6.18
C LEU A 857 -0.47 -34.57 -5.26
N LYS A 858 -1.63 -34.09 -5.70
CA LYS A 858 -2.48 -33.12 -4.97
C LYS A 858 -1.75 -31.79 -4.67
N PRO A 859 -1.16 -31.12 -5.69
CA PRO A 859 -0.29 -29.96 -5.50
C PRO A 859 -1.00 -28.79 -4.81
N THR A 860 -0.29 -28.12 -3.89
CA THR A 860 -0.73 -26.85 -3.29
C THR A 860 -0.22 -25.65 -4.09
N PHE A 861 0.89 -25.83 -4.80
CA PHE A 861 1.53 -24.90 -5.73
C PHE A 861 1.43 -25.42 -7.17
N PHE A 862 0.96 -24.59 -8.10
CA PHE A 862 0.91 -24.93 -9.52
C PHE A 862 1.56 -23.82 -10.37
N PRO A 863 2.86 -23.96 -10.72
CA PRO A 863 3.46 -23.14 -11.75
C PRO A 863 2.89 -23.53 -13.12
N VAL A 864 2.55 -22.57 -13.96
CA VAL A 864 1.78 -22.83 -15.18
C VAL A 864 2.09 -21.84 -16.29
N VAL A 865 1.75 -22.21 -17.53
CA VAL A 865 1.81 -21.32 -18.71
C VAL A 865 0.39 -21.03 -19.21
N PRO A 866 0.12 -19.84 -19.79
CA PRO A 866 -1.23 -19.42 -20.20
C PRO A 866 -1.99 -20.44 -21.06
N ARG A 867 -1.29 -21.14 -21.96
CA ARG A 867 -1.89 -22.18 -22.83
C ARG A 867 -2.63 -23.27 -22.05
N LEU A 868 -2.12 -23.69 -20.89
CA LEU A 868 -2.78 -24.71 -20.07
C LEU A 868 -3.94 -24.12 -19.26
N LEU A 869 -3.85 -22.85 -18.86
CA LEU A 869 -4.95 -22.11 -18.23
C LEU A 869 -6.12 -21.83 -19.20
N ASN A 870 -5.83 -21.52 -20.47
CA ASN A 870 -6.82 -21.44 -21.54
C ASN A 870 -7.54 -22.80 -21.68
N ARG A 871 -6.81 -23.91 -21.92
CA ARG A 871 -7.43 -25.25 -22.04
C ARG A 871 -8.29 -25.65 -20.83
N ILE A 872 -7.93 -25.20 -19.61
CA ILE A 872 -8.76 -25.36 -18.41
C ILE A 872 -10.05 -24.53 -18.50
N TYR A 873 -9.96 -23.24 -18.86
CA TYR A 873 -11.10 -22.35 -19.09
C TYR A 873 -12.05 -22.88 -20.17
N ASP A 874 -11.51 -23.29 -21.32
CA ASP A 874 -12.29 -23.80 -22.47
C ASP A 874 -13.01 -25.10 -22.10
N LYS A 875 -12.33 -26.05 -21.46
CA LYS A 875 -12.94 -27.29 -20.94
C LYS A 875 -14.04 -27.02 -19.92
N ILE A 876 -13.89 -26.02 -19.05
CA ILE A 876 -14.93 -25.64 -18.09
C ILE A 876 -16.16 -25.10 -18.83
N LEU A 877 -15.99 -24.21 -19.81
CA LEU A 877 -17.12 -23.68 -20.58
C LEU A 877 -17.82 -24.76 -21.43
N GLY A 878 -17.06 -25.61 -22.13
CA GLY A 878 -17.59 -26.73 -22.91
C GLY A 878 -18.39 -27.74 -22.07
N SER A 879 -18.06 -27.90 -20.79
CA SER A 879 -18.82 -28.77 -19.86
C SER A 879 -20.25 -28.26 -19.53
N VAL A 880 -20.60 -27.02 -19.90
CA VAL A 880 -21.86 -26.36 -19.54
C VAL A 880 -22.75 -26.10 -20.78
N THR A 881 -23.14 -27.19 -21.42
CA THR A 881 -23.99 -27.21 -22.64
C THR A 881 -25.42 -26.69 -22.45
N SER A 882 -25.95 -26.69 -21.23
CA SER A 882 -27.34 -26.27 -20.95
C SER A 882 -27.46 -24.74 -20.78
N PRO A 883 -28.30 -24.03 -21.55
CA PRO A 883 -28.46 -22.56 -21.45
C PRO A 883 -28.79 -22.07 -20.04
N LEU A 884 -29.68 -22.77 -19.31
CA LEU A 884 -30.03 -22.43 -17.94
C LEU A 884 -28.83 -22.55 -16.98
N ARG A 885 -28.01 -23.60 -17.15
CA ARG A 885 -26.76 -23.77 -16.36
C ARG A 885 -25.74 -22.69 -16.71
N ARG A 886 -25.65 -22.29 -17.98
CA ARG A 886 -24.76 -21.21 -18.44
C ARG A 886 -25.14 -19.85 -17.84
N VAL A 887 -26.44 -19.51 -17.79
CA VAL A 887 -26.94 -18.30 -17.10
C VAL A 887 -26.61 -18.33 -15.60
N ILE A 888 -26.88 -19.45 -14.93
CA ILE A 888 -26.57 -19.65 -13.50
C ILE A 888 -25.06 -19.52 -13.23
N LEU A 889 -24.21 -20.08 -14.09
CA LEU A 889 -22.76 -19.95 -14.02
C LEU A 889 -22.30 -18.50 -14.17
N HIS A 890 -22.76 -17.79 -15.20
CA HIS A 890 -22.39 -16.37 -15.40
C HIS A 890 -22.83 -15.48 -14.23
N TYR A 891 -24.00 -15.75 -13.62
CA TYR A 891 -24.44 -15.03 -12.42
C TYR A 891 -23.52 -15.29 -11.22
N ALA A 892 -23.15 -16.56 -10.98
CA ALA A 892 -22.25 -16.94 -9.90
C ALA A 892 -20.83 -16.36 -10.09
N ILE A 893 -20.33 -16.33 -11.33
CA ILE A 893 -19.04 -15.69 -11.67
C ILE A 893 -19.09 -14.19 -11.36
N ARG A 894 -20.15 -13.48 -11.75
CA ARG A 894 -20.32 -12.05 -11.42
C ARG A 894 -20.34 -11.80 -9.91
N ARG A 895 -20.99 -12.67 -9.13
CA ARG A 895 -20.98 -12.59 -7.65
C ARG A 895 -19.58 -12.85 -7.08
N LYS A 896 -18.81 -13.81 -7.63
CA LYS A 896 -17.41 -14.04 -7.27
C LYS A 896 -16.47 -12.90 -7.65
N GLN A 897 -16.68 -12.28 -8.80
CA GLN A 897 -15.91 -11.11 -9.23
C GLN A 897 -16.14 -9.90 -8.31
N ALA A 898 -17.36 -9.73 -7.77
CA ALA A 898 -17.64 -8.73 -6.73
C ALA A 898 -17.00 -9.05 -5.36
N GLU A 899 -16.86 -10.35 -5.01
CA GLU A 899 -16.05 -10.77 -3.84
C GLU A 899 -14.57 -10.39 -4.06
N LEU A 900 -14.00 -10.69 -5.24
CA LEU A 900 -12.62 -10.32 -5.57
C LEU A 900 -12.38 -8.80 -5.60
N SER A 901 -13.29 -8.02 -6.19
CA SER A 901 -13.16 -6.55 -6.25
C SER A 901 -13.36 -5.85 -4.89
N SER A 902 -13.77 -6.59 -3.86
CA SER A 902 -13.78 -6.17 -2.45
C SER A 902 -12.67 -6.84 -1.62
N GLY A 903 -11.67 -7.46 -2.27
CA GLY A 903 -10.52 -8.09 -1.62
C GLY A 903 -10.77 -9.50 -1.06
N VAL A 904 -11.96 -10.05 -1.22
CA VAL A 904 -12.38 -11.33 -0.61
C VAL A 904 -12.08 -12.51 -1.53
N VAL A 905 -10.88 -13.08 -1.40
CA VAL A 905 -10.54 -14.37 -2.03
C VAL A 905 -11.00 -15.51 -1.10
N ARG A 906 -11.91 -16.37 -1.57
CA ARG A 906 -12.41 -17.53 -0.80
C ARG A 906 -12.93 -18.66 -1.69
N ASN A 907 -12.96 -19.87 -1.13
CA ASN A 907 -13.44 -21.12 -1.75
C ASN A 907 -14.59 -21.79 -0.96
N ASN A 908 -15.22 -21.08 -0.02
CA ASN A 908 -16.19 -21.63 0.94
C ASN A 908 -17.61 -21.03 0.84
N SER A 909 -17.92 -20.28 -0.22
CA SER A 909 -19.21 -19.59 -0.38
C SER A 909 -20.35 -20.53 -0.80
N LEU A 910 -21.59 -20.02 -0.79
CA LEU A 910 -22.75 -20.77 -1.31
C LEU A 910 -22.60 -21.09 -2.80
N TRP A 911 -21.97 -20.20 -3.58
CA TRP A 911 -21.70 -20.44 -5.01
C TRP A 911 -20.61 -21.49 -5.22
N ASP A 912 -19.63 -21.56 -4.32
CA ASP A 912 -18.71 -22.68 -4.28
C ASP A 912 -19.49 -23.97 -4.01
N ARG A 913 -20.25 -24.06 -2.91
CA ARG A 913 -20.99 -25.29 -2.56
C ARG A 913 -21.99 -25.77 -3.63
N LEU A 914 -22.66 -24.87 -4.34
CA LEU A 914 -23.72 -25.20 -5.31
C LEU A 914 -23.23 -25.39 -6.75
N ILE A 915 -22.20 -24.64 -7.18
CA ILE A 915 -21.77 -24.57 -8.58
C ILE A 915 -20.28 -24.88 -8.70
N PHE A 916 -19.42 -24.10 -8.03
CA PHE A 916 -17.98 -24.23 -8.27
C PHE A 916 -17.38 -25.50 -7.67
N ASN A 917 -17.98 -26.12 -6.65
CA ASN A 917 -17.68 -27.49 -6.18
C ASN A 917 -17.80 -28.55 -7.30
N LYS A 918 -18.50 -28.25 -8.40
CA LYS A 918 -18.54 -29.08 -9.62
C LYS A 918 -17.65 -28.58 -10.74
N ILE A 919 -17.03 -27.40 -10.65
CA ILE A 919 -16.09 -26.84 -11.64
C ILE A 919 -14.65 -27.01 -11.12
N GLN A 920 -14.41 -26.59 -9.89
CA GLN A 920 -13.51 -27.19 -8.89
C GLN A 920 -13.84 -28.69 -8.59
N ALA A 921 -14.55 -29.39 -9.50
CA ALA A 921 -14.50 -30.84 -9.63
C ALA A 921 -14.71 -31.41 -11.06
N CYS A 922 -14.99 -30.60 -12.08
CA CYS A 922 -15.07 -31.05 -13.49
C CYS A 922 -13.73 -30.94 -14.24
N ILE A 923 -12.74 -30.24 -13.69
CA ILE A 923 -11.35 -30.39 -14.15
C ILE A 923 -10.91 -31.88 -13.99
N PHE A 924 -11.39 -32.57 -12.94
CA PHE A 924 -11.07 -33.99 -12.63
C PHE A 924 -11.91 -35.06 -13.36
N TYR A 925 -12.92 -34.71 -14.15
CA TYR A 925 -13.80 -35.71 -14.80
C TYR A 925 -13.38 -35.98 -16.26
N ILE A 926 -12.93 -37.23 -16.53
CA ILE A 926 -13.03 -37.93 -17.82
C ILE A 926 -13.30 -39.41 -17.53
N ASN A 927 -14.36 -39.95 -18.15
CA ASN A 927 -14.68 -41.36 -18.42
C ASN A 927 -14.47 -42.43 -17.34
N THR A 928 -15.48 -42.64 -16.49
CA THR A 928 -15.96 -44.01 -16.18
C THR A 928 -17.45 -44.01 -15.77
N LYS A 929 -18.22 -45.03 -16.17
CA LYS A 929 -19.59 -45.28 -15.69
C LYS A 929 -19.57 -46.06 -14.37
N ALA A 930 -19.34 -45.39 -13.25
CA ALA A 930 -19.58 -45.94 -11.90
C ALA A 930 -19.95 -44.83 -10.92
N ALA A 931 -21.00 -45.03 -10.12
CA ALA A 931 -21.44 -44.08 -9.12
C ALA A 931 -21.09 -44.59 -7.71
N VAL A 932 -19.92 -44.19 -7.20
CA VAL A 932 -19.52 -44.33 -5.79
C VAL A 932 -18.90 -43.02 -5.33
N ILE A 933 -19.09 -42.67 -4.05
CA ILE A 933 -18.65 -41.41 -3.46
C ILE A 933 -17.16 -41.50 -3.10
N GLU A 934 -16.27 -40.87 -3.88
CA GLU A 934 -14.90 -40.61 -3.45
C GLU A 934 -14.33 -39.28 -4.00
N LYS A 935 -13.19 -38.82 -3.45
CA LYS A 935 -12.79 -37.39 -3.45
C LYS A 935 -11.70 -37.02 -4.50
N ALA A 936 -11.83 -35.79 -5.00
CA ALA A 936 -10.75 -34.85 -5.43
C ALA A 936 -10.03 -34.95 -6.80
N SER A 937 -9.94 -33.81 -7.50
CA SER A 937 -8.82 -33.17 -8.30
C SER A 937 -9.09 -31.68 -9.10
N LEU A 938 -8.20 -31.04 -8.19
CA LEU A 938 -6.71 -30.83 -8.12
C LEU A 938 -6.24 -31.10 -6.67
N GLY A 939 -6.29 -32.36 -6.23
CA GLY A 939 -6.14 -32.74 -4.82
C GLY A 939 -7.15 -32.19 -3.80
N GLY A 940 -7.82 -31.07 -4.07
CA GLY A 940 -8.57 -30.27 -3.10
C GLY A 940 -7.71 -29.26 -2.32
N ASN A 941 -6.39 -29.21 -2.58
CA ASN A 941 -5.41 -28.53 -1.73
C ASN A 941 -4.73 -27.32 -2.40
N LEU A 942 -5.11 -26.96 -3.63
CA LEU A 942 -4.47 -25.88 -4.38
C LEU A 942 -4.67 -24.52 -3.68
N ARG A 943 -3.56 -23.87 -3.31
CA ARG A 943 -3.54 -22.57 -2.65
C ARG A 943 -3.02 -21.45 -3.55
N PHE A 944 -2.11 -21.77 -4.48
CA PHE A 944 -1.34 -20.80 -5.26
C PHE A 944 -1.11 -21.26 -6.71
N ILE A 945 -1.40 -20.38 -7.67
CA ILE A 945 -1.04 -20.50 -9.08
C ILE A 945 -0.16 -19.29 -9.45
N LEU A 946 0.93 -19.53 -10.19
CA LEU A 946 1.68 -18.48 -10.88
C LEU A 946 1.73 -18.78 -12.37
N THR A 947 1.17 -17.89 -13.18
CA THR A 947 1.29 -17.90 -14.64
C THR A 947 2.34 -16.90 -15.09
N ALA A 948 3.22 -17.32 -16.01
CA ALA A 948 4.30 -16.48 -16.53
C ALA A 948 4.72 -16.95 -17.94
N SER A 949 5.87 -16.45 -18.41
CA SER A 949 6.50 -16.76 -19.70
C SER A 949 5.77 -16.26 -20.95
N ALA A 950 4.44 -16.11 -20.94
CA ALA A 950 3.64 -15.57 -22.03
C ALA A 950 2.46 -14.76 -21.47
N PRO A 951 1.85 -13.84 -22.24
CA PRO A 951 0.65 -13.12 -21.80
C PRO A 951 -0.55 -14.06 -21.62
N ILE A 952 -1.41 -13.76 -20.65
CA ILE A 952 -2.75 -14.39 -20.52
C ILE A 952 -3.85 -13.35 -20.78
N SER A 953 -4.95 -13.76 -21.42
CA SER A 953 -6.01 -12.80 -21.72
C SER A 953 -6.78 -12.40 -20.44
N PRO A 954 -7.14 -11.10 -20.23
CA PRO A 954 -7.71 -10.63 -18.96
C PRO A 954 -9.01 -11.34 -18.57
N THR A 955 -9.84 -11.70 -19.55
CA THR A 955 -11.09 -12.47 -19.37
C THR A 955 -10.84 -13.84 -18.75
N VAL A 956 -9.82 -14.57 -19.23
CA VAL A 956 -9.48 -15.92 -18.74
C VAL A 956 -8.91 -15.83 -17.33
N LEU A 957 -7.97 -14.92 -17.07
CA LEU A 957 -7.41 -14.72 -15.74
C LEU A 957 -8.49 -14.32 -14.71
N SER A 958 -9.39 -13.40 -15.09
CA SER A 958 -10.50 -12.95 -14.23
C SER A 958 -11.53 -14.06 -13.96
N PHE A 959 -11.78 -14.93 -14.94
CA PHE A 959 -12.62 -16.12 -14.76
C PHE A 959 -11.97 -17.12 -13.81
N LEU A 960 -10.68 -17.42 -14.00
CA LEU A 960 -9.99 -18.44 -13.21
C LEU A 960 -9.82 -17.98 -11.75
N ARG A 961 -9.49 -16.70 -11.50
CA ARG A 961 -9.50 -16.13 -10.15
C ARG A 961 -10.88 -16.28 -9.48
N ALA A 962 -11.96 -16.01 -10.22
CA ALA A 962 -13.32 -16.11 -9.71
C ALA A 962 -13.81 -17.55 -9.47
N THR A 963 -13.31 -18.53 -10.23
CA THR A 963 -13.82 -19.91 -10.23
C THR A 963 -12.95 -20.91 -9.47
N LEU A 964 -11.63 -20.73 -9.39
CA LEU A 964 -10.72 -21.67 -8.73
C LEU A 964 -10.54 -21.42 -7.22
N GLY A 965 -10.93 -20.25 -6.70
CA GLY A 965 -10.94 -19.96 -5.26
C GLY A 965 -9.57 -19.93 -4.58
N CYS A 966 -8.48 -19.85 -5.35
CA CYS A 966 -7.09 -19.76 -4.91
C CYS A 966 -6.42 -18.47 -5.44
N LEU A 967 -5.23 -18.14 -4.94
CA LEU A 967 -4.49 -16.97 -5.42
C LEU A 967 -3.88 -17.28 -6.80
N ILE A 968 -4.12 -16.42 -7.79
CA ILE A 968 -3.56 -16.53 -9.15
C ILE A 968 -2.80 -15.26 -9.49
N PHE A 969 -1.48 -15.37 -9.51
CA PHE A 969 -0.56 -14.30 -9.84
C PHE A 969 -0.09 -14.40 -11.29
N GLU A 970 0.10 -13.25 -11.93
CA GLU A 970 0.78 -13.11 -13.23
C GLU A 970 2.13 -12.41 -12.99
N GLY A 971 3.18 -12.88 -13.65
CA GLY A 971 4.53 -12.31 -13.55
C GLY A 971 5.28 -12.32 -14.88
N TYR A 972 6.14 -11.33 -15.07
CA TYR A 972 6.95 -11.13 -16.29
C TYR A 972 8.43 -11.07 -15.98
N GLY A 973 9.24 -11.55 -16.93
CA GLY A 973 10.68 -11.47 -16.95
C GLY A 973 11.26 -12.45 -17.98
N GLN A 974 12.59 -12.52 -18.03
CA GLN A 974 13.37 -13.32 -18.98
C GLN A 974 14.61 -13.92 -18.30
N THR A 975 15.33 -14.80 -18.99
CA THR A 975 16.54 -15.47 -18.45
C THR A 975 17.58 -14.46 -17.99
N GLU A 976 17.75 -13.40 -18.76
CA GLU A 976 18.69 -12.30 -18.60
C GLU A 976 18.37 -11.41 -17.36
N CYS A 977 17.15 -11.51 -16.80
CA CYS A 977 16.80 -10.93 -15.49
C CYS A 977 16.41 -11.99 -14.44
N THR A 978 16.89 -13.22 -14.60
CA THR A 978 16.67 -14.33 -13.65
C THR A 978 15.18 -14.68 -13.48
N ALA A 979 14.49 -14.79 -14.61
CA ALA A 979 13.06 -15.09 -14.81
C ALA A 979 12.05 -14.05 -14.30
N GLY A 980 12.32 -13.33 -13.22
CA GLY A 980 11.39 -12.35 -12.63
C GLY A 980 11.84 -10.90 -12.77
N CYS A 981 10.94 -10.02 -13.21
CA CYS A 981 11.12 -8.57 -13.27
C CYS A 981 9.95 -7.83 -12.61
N THR A 982 8.72 -8.22 -12.97
CA THR A 982 7.49 -7.71 -12.35
C THR A 982 6.60 -8.84 -11.87
N PHE A 983 5.80 -8.57 -10.84
CA PHE A 983 4.90 -9.54 -10.22
C PHE A 983 3.59 -8.88 -9.77
N SER A 984 2.47 -9.57 -9.96
CA SER A 984 1.14 -9.09 -9.54
C SER A 984 1.04 -8.98 -8.02
N MET A 985 0.60 -7.83 -7.50
CA MET A 985 0.53 -7.60 -6.05
C MET A 985 -0.64 -8.39 -5.41
N PRO A 986 -0.48 -8.90 -4.18
CA PRO A 986 -1.61 -9.44 -3.41
C PRO A 986 -2.72 -8.40 -3.23
N GLY A 987 -3.97 -8.84 -3.38
CA GLY A 987 -5.15 -7.95 -3.37
C GLY A 987 -5.44 -7.26 -4.72
N ASP A 988 -4.51 -7.27 -5.68
CA ASP A 988 -4.79 -6.78 -7.04
C ASP A 988 -5.66 -7.78 -7.80
N TRP A 989 -6.94 -7.47 -7.88
CA TRP A 989 -7.93 -8.25 -8.64
C TRP A 989 -7.93 -7.91 -10.14
N SER A 990 -7.30 -6.81 -10.54
CA SER A 990 -7.30 -6.33 -11.93
C SER A 990 -6.37 -7.16 -12.83
N ALA A 991 -6.52 -7.04 -14.15
CA ALA A 991 -5.92 -7.94 -15.12
C ALA A 991 -5.56 -7.22 -16.44
N GLY A 992 -4.66 -7.82 -17.23
CA GLY A 992 -4.09 -7.16 -18.40
C GLY A 992 -2.90 -6.27 -18.06
N HIS A 993 -2.13 -6.69 -17.05
CA HIS A 993 -0.85 -6.15 -16.61
C HIS A 993 -0.06 -7.28 -15.93
N VAL A 994 1.26 -7.16 -15.93
CA VAL A 994 2.19 -8.12 -15.33
C VAL A 994 2.70 -7.68 -13.95
N GLY A 995 2.05 -6.68 -13.36
CA GLY A 995 2.23 -6.25 -11.97
C GLY A 995 3.25 -5.13 -11.77
N ALA A 996 3.81 -5.03 -10.57
CA ALA A 996 4.77 -4.00 -10.18
C ALA A 996 6.22 -4.54 -10.19
N PRO A 997 7.26 -3.69 -10.26
CA PRO A 997 8.66 -4.11 -10.13
C PRO A 997 8.95 -4.92 -8.87
N LEU A 998 9.77 -5.97 -9.01
CA LEU A 998 10.32 -6.74 -7.90
C LEU A 998 11.21 -5.85 -7.01
N PRO A 999 11.20 -6.01 -5.67
CA PRO A 999 12.12 -5.34 -4.75
C PRO A 999 13.62 -5.39 -5.11
N CYS A 1000 14.10 -6.39 -5.86
CA CYS A 1000 15.48 -6.47 -6.34
C CYS A 1000 15.77 -5.68 -7.63
N ALA A 1001 14.80 -4.94 -8.19
CA ALA A 1001 14.91 -4.30 -9.50
C ALA A 1001 14.26 -2.90 -9.60
N MET A 1002 14.94 -2.04 -10.36
CA MET A 1002 14.39 -0.85 -11.01
C MET A 1002 13.98 -1.18 -12.44
N VAL A 1003 12.92 -0.53 -12.94
CA VAL A 1003 12.43 -0.65 -14.32
C VAL A 1003 12.18 0.75 -14.89
N LYS A 1004 12.80 1.08 -16.02
CA LYS A 1004 12.51 2.29 -16.82
C LYS A 1004 11.90 1.90 -18.17
N LEU A 1005 11.25 2.85 -18.84
CA LEU A 1005 10.91 2.74 -20.26
C LEU A 1005 11.80 3.68 -21.08
N THR A 1006 12.24 3.24 -22.25
CA THR A 1006 13.05 4.04 -23.18
C THR A 1006 12.34 4.21 -24.53
N ASP A 1007 12.58 5.34 -25.20
CA ASP A 1007 11.94 5.66 -26.49
C ASP A 1007 12.27 4.61 -27.56
N ILE A 1008 11.29 4.31 -28.42
CA ILE A 1008 11.47 3.57 -29.68
C ILE A 1008 10.92 4.46 -30.81
N PRO A 1009 11.68 5.47 -31.26
CA PRO A 1009 11.17 6.48 -32.21
C PRO A 1009 10.64 5.87 -33.50
N ASP A 1010 11.32 4.86 -34.05
CA ASP A 1010 10.92 4.14 -35.26
C ASP A 1010 9.50 3.54 -35.15
N MET A 1011 9.10 3.10 -33.95
CA MET A 1011 7.80 2.50 -33.65
C MET A 1011 6.79 3.48 -33.03
N ASN A 1012 7.14 4.77 -32.90
CA ASN A 1012 6.35 5.81 -32.23
C ASN A 1012 6.01 5.56 -30.75
N TYR A 1013 6.76 4.70 -30.05
CA TYR A 1013 6.66 4.59 -28.59
C TYR A 1013 7.63 5.59 -27.92
N TYR A 1014 7.14 6.35 -26.94
CA TYR A 1014 7.91 7.39 -26.26
C TYR A 1014 7.64 7.33 -24.75
N ALA A 1015 8.70 7.28 -23.94
CA ALA A 1015 8.64 7.09 -22.49
C ALA A 1015 7.85 8.21 -21.79
N LYS A 1016 7.84 9.42 -22.37
CA LYS A 1016 7.00 10.57 -21.95
C LYS A 1016 5.48 10.29 -22.00
N ASN A 1017 5.05 9.33 -22.82
CA ASN A 1017 3.66 8.86 -22.91
C ASN A 1017 3.39 7.69 -21.94
N GLY A 1018 4.41 7.21 -21.23
CA GLY A 1018 4.36 5.96 -20.45
C GLY A 1018 4.51 4.70 -21.30
N GLU A 1019 5.10 4.76 -22.50
CA GLU A 1019 5.25 3.63 -23.42
C GLU A 1019 6.68 3.54 -23.98
N GLY A 1020 7.26 2.35 -24.09
CA GLY A 1020 8.64 2.22 -24.60
C GLY A 1020 9.24 0.82 -24.48
N GLU A 1021 10.53 0.68 -24.79
CA GLU A 1021 11.28 -0.54 -24.49
C GLU A 1021 11.51 -0.66 -22.99
N ILE A 1022 11.22 -1.83 -22.43
CA ILE A 1022 11.41 -2.12 -21.01
C ILE A 1022 12.92 -2.30 -20.76
N CYS A 1023 13.44 -1.51 -19.83
CA CYS A 1023 14.84 -1.56 -19.39
C CYS A 1023 14.90 -1.85 -17.88
N ILE A 1024 15.72 -2.83 -17.46
CA ILE A 1024 15.75 -3.36 -16.08
C ILE A 1024 17.14 -3.16 -15.48
N ARG A 1025 17.25 -2.69 -14.23
CA ARG A 1025 18.53 -2.59 -13.51
C ARG A 1025 18.38 -3.04 -12.06
N GLY A 1026 19.25 -3.92 -11.59
CA GLY A 1026 19.22 -4.40 -10.20
C GLY A 1026 19.81 -5.79 -10.00
N HIS A 1027 19.69 -6.32 -8.79
CA HIS A 1027 20.38 -7.53 -8.36
C HIS A 1027 19.95 -8.81 -9.09
N SER A 1028 18.79 -8.82 -9.76
CA SER A 1028 18.35 -9.96 -10.59
C SER A 1028 18.92 -9.97 -12.02
N VAL A 1029 19.58 -8.89 -12.47
CA VAL A 1029 20.15 -8.79 -13.83
C VAL A 1029 21.39 -9.68 -13.96
N PHE A 1030 21.45 -10.47 -15.04
CA PHE A 1030 22.54 -11.39 -15.34
C PHE A 1030 23.90 -10.68 -15.52
N ARG A 1031 24.99 -11.46 -15.48
CA ARG A 1031 26.36 -10.95 -15.69
C ARG A 1031 26.69 -10.63 -17.16
N GLY A 1032 25.85 -11.04 -18.10
CA GLY A 1032 26.11 -10.97 -19.55
C GLY A 1032 26.10 -12.35 -20.21
N TYR A 1033 26.50 -12.40 -21.48
CA TYR A 1033 26.57 -13.64 -22.25
C TYR A 1033 27.99 -14.25 -22.25
N LEU A 1034 28.06 -15.58 -22.09
CA LEU A 1034 29.32 -16.31 -21.99
C LEU A 1034 30.16 -16.17 -23.28
N LYS A 1035 31.33 -15.51 -23.15
CA LYS A 1035 32.29 -15.26 -24.24
C LYS A 1035 31.70 -14.50 -25.43
N ASP A 1036 30.70 -13.65 -25.19
CA ASP A 1036 29.98 -12.90 -26.22
C ASP A 1036 29.81 -11.44 -25.76
N GLU A 1037 30.93 -10.70 -25.77
CA GLU A 1037 31.02 -9.32 -25.25
C GLU A 1037 30.23 -8.32 -26.09
N GLU A 1038 30.28 -8.45 -27.42
CA GLU A 1038 29.52 -7.63 -28.38
C GLU A 1038 28.03 -7.61 -28.02
N ARG A 1039 27.42 -8.79 -27.91
CA ARG A 1039 25.99 -8.92 -27.59
C ARG A 1039 25.69 -8.77 -26.10
N THR A 1040 26.71 -8.73 -25.25
CA THR A 1040 26.55 -8.27 -23.87
C THR A 1040 26.38 -6.75 -23.85
N GLY A 1041 27.17 -6.01 -24.65
CA GLY A 1041 27.00 -4.57 -24.86
C GLY A 1041 25.73 -4.19 -25.66
N GLU A 1042 25.21 -5.06 -26.53
CA GLU A 1042 23.86 -4.89 -27.11
C GLU A 1042 22.75 -4.93 -26.04
N ALA A 1043 22.96 -5.68 -24.95
CA ALA A 1043 21.92 -6.02 -23.98
C ALA A 1043 22.02 -5.21 -22.68
N LEU A 1044 23.22 -4.86 -22.23
CA LEU A 1044 23.49 -4.04 -21.04
C LEU A 1044 24.08 -2.70 -21.46
N ASP A 1045 23.39 -1.60 -21.17
CA ASP A 1045 23.94 -0.25 -21.37
C ASP A 1045 25.08 0.07 -20.38
N ALA A 1046 25.78 1.19 -20.61
CA ALA A 1046 26.91 1.62 -19.78
C ALA A 1046 26.53 1.95 -18.31
N ASP A 1047 25.24 2.22 -18.06
CA ASP A 1047 24.68 2.49 -16.72
C ASP A 1047 24.15 1.20 -16.04
N GLY A 1048 24.29 0.05 -16.71
CA GLY A 1048 23.91 -1.27 -16.22
C GLY A 1048 22.44 -1.66 -16.43
N TRP A 1049 21.73 -1.01 -17.36
CA TRP A 1049 20.35 -1.39 -17.70
C TRP A 1049 20.32 -2.48 -18.77
N LEU A 1050 19.61 -3.56 -18.45
CA LEU A 1050 19.21 -4.61 -19.38
C LEU A 1050 18.08 -4.11 -20.29
N HIS A 1051 18.37 -3.87 -21.57
CA HIS A 1051 17.38 -3.72 -22.62
C HIS A 1051 16.72 -5.08 -22.90
N THR A 1052 15.41 -5.18 -22.69
CA THR A 1052 14.71 -6.48 -22.82
C THR A 1052 14.37 -6.85 -24.26
N GLY A 1053 14.25 -5.89 -25.17
CA GLY A 1053 13.62 -6.11 -26.47
C GLY A 1053 12.11 -6.35 -26.40
N ASP A 1054 11.46 -6.16 -25.25
CA ASP A 1054 10.01 -6.19 -25.07
C ASP A 1054 9.47 -4.75 -24.88
N VAL A 1055 8.31 -4.46 -25.47
CA VAL A 1055 7.65 -3.14 -25.37
C VAL A 1055 6.66 -3.15 -24.22
N GLY A 1056 6.72 -2.13 -23.37
CA GLY A 1056 5.87 -1.97 -22.18
C GLY A 1056 5.09 -0.66 -22.17
N GLN A 1057 4.00 -0.67 -21.40
CA GLN A 1057 3.16 0.49 -21.08
C GLN A 1057 2.96 0.57 -19.56
N TRP A 1058 3.26 1.73 -18.97
CA TRP A 1058 2.94 2.03 -17.57
C TRP A 1058 1.45 2.36 -17.43
N LEU A 1059 0.77 1.69 -16.49
CA LEU A 1059 -0.63 1.97 -16.16
C LEU A 1059 -0.76 2.98 -15.01
N PRO A 1060 -1.90 3.70 -14.89
CA PRO A 1060 -2.12 4.69 -13.84
C PRO A 1060 -2.12 4.14 -12.40
N ASN A 1061 -2.27 2.82 -12.21
CA ASN A 1061 -2.18 2.14 -10.92
C ASN A 1061 -0.72 1.76 -10.54
N GLY A 1062 0.28 2.17 -11.32
CA GLY A 1062 1.69 1.85 -11.11
C GLY A 1062 2.18 0.58 -11.82
N THR A 1063 1.28 -0.30 -12.27
CA THR A 1063 1.65 -1.61 -12.87
C THR A 1063 2.13 -1.49 -14.31
N LEU A 1064 2.95 -2.46 -14.75
CA LEU A 1064 3.43 -2.59 -16.12
C LEU A 1064 2.50 -3.49 -16.94
N ARG A 1065 2.19 -3.09 -18.17
CA ARG A 1065 1.58 -3.93 -19.21
C ARG A 1065 2.62 -4.24 -20.28
N ILE A 1066 2.69 -5.48 -20.74
CA ILE A 1066 3.46 -5.86 -21.94
C ILE A 1066 2.59 -5.62 -23.18
N VAL A 1067 3.18 -5.06 -24.24
CA VAL A 1067 2.51 -4.78 -25.51
C VAL A 1067 2.77 -5.93 -26.49
N ASP A 1068 4.02 -6.07 -26.95
CA ASP A 1068 4.56 -7.19 -27.74
C ASP A 1068 6.11 -7.04 -27.76
N ARG A 1069 6.84 -7.84 -28.53
CA ARG A 1069 8.32 -7.80 -28.62
C ARG A 1069 8.77 -6.84 -29.72
N LYS A 1070 9.77 -5.99 -29.45
CA LYS A 1070 10.40 -5.04 -30.40
C LYS A 1070 10.90 -5.69 -31.70
N LYS A 1071 11.18 -7.00 -31.68
CA LYS A 1071 11.58 -7.81 -32.86
C LYS A 1071 10.45 -8.69 -33.45
N HIS A 1072 9.27 -8.72 -32.85
CA HIS A 1072 8.07 -9.43 -33.35
C HIS A 1072 7.00 -8.48 -33.90
N ILE A 1073 6.97 -7.23 -33.41
CA ILE A 1073 6.18 -6.15 -34.02
C ILE A 1073 6.68 -5.93 -35.45
N PHE A 1074 5.75 -5.96 -36.41
CA PHE A 1074 6.02 -5.63 -37.80
C PHE A 1074 5.09 -4.51 -38.28
N LYS A 1075 5.53 -3.79 -39.30
CA LYS A 1075 4.77 -2.71 -39.97
C LYS A 1075 3.98 -3.30 -41.14
N LEU A 1076 2.79 -2.76 -41.41
CA LEU A 1076 2.08 -2.97 -42.69
C LEU A 1076 2.34 -1.80 -43.64
N SER A 1077 2.00 -1.93 -44.93
CA SER A 1077 2.33 -0.93 -45.94
C SER A 1077 1.67 0.44 -45.73
N GLN A 1078 0.52 0.50 -45.05
CA GLN A 1078 -0.10 1.75 -44.58
C GLN A 1078 0.62 2.44 -43.40
N GLY A 1079 1.69 1.83 -42.88
CA GLY A 1079 2.52 2.38 -41.81
C GLY A 1079 2.11 2.00 -40.38
N GLU A 1080 0.96 1.34 -40.20
CA GLU A 1080 0.48 0.81 -38.92
C GLU A 1080 1.39 -0.32 -38.40
N TYR A 1081 1.63 -0.34 -37.09
CA TYR A 1081 2.40 -1.39 -36.41
C TYR A 1081 1.48 -2.43 -35.78
N ILE A 1082 1.86 -3.70 -35.93
CA ILE A 1082 1.06 -4.86 -35.56
C ILE A 1082 1.78 -5.66 -34.48
N ALA A 1083 1.06 -5.92 -33.39
CA ALA A 1083 1.43 -6.87 -32.34
C ALA A 1083 0.76 -8.23 -32.64
N PRO A 1084 1.46 -9.19 -33.30
CA PRO A 1084 0.82 -10.44 -33.69
C PRO A 1084 0.45 -11.33 -32.51
N GLU A 1085 1.21 -11.32 -31.40
CA GLU A 1085 0.93 -12.17 -30.25
C GLU A 1085 -0.35 -11.71 -29.52
N LYS A 1086 -0.64 -10.40 -29.52
CA LYS A 1086 -1.95 -9.84 -29.07
C LYS A 1086 -3.12 -10.45 -29.87
N ILE A 1087 -2.99 -10.52 -31.20
CA ILE A 1087 -4.05 -10.95 -32.11
C ILE A 1087 -4.26 -12.48 -32.01
N GLU A 1088 -3.17 -13.25 -31.93
CA GLU A 1088 -3.20 -14.70 -31.72
C GLU A 1088 -3.96 -15.08 -30.44
N ASN A 1089 -3.67 -14.41 -29.32
CA ASN A 1089 -4.34 -14.63 -28.03
C ASN A 1089 -5.84 -14.24 -28.02
N VAL A 1090 -6.29 -13.41 -28.97
CA VAL A 1090 -7.71 -13.14 -29.20
C VAL A 1090 -8.35 -14.26 -30.00
N TYR A 1091 -7.72 -14.70 -31.10
CA TYR A 1091 -8.28 -15.72 -31.97
C TYR A 1091 -8.28 -17.14 -31.39
N THR A 1092 -7.40 -17.48 -30.45
CA THR A 1092 -7.50 -18.75 -29.69
C THR A 1092 -8.74 -18.87 -28.80
N ARG A 1093 -9.63 -17.87 -28.78
CA ARG A 1093 -10.94 -17.93 -28.11
C ARG A 1093 -12.06 -18.45 -29.02
N CYS A 1094 -11.79 -18.60 -30.32
CA CYS A 1094 -12.78 -19.07 -31.28
C CYS A 1094 -12.94 -20.58 -31.10
N VAL A 1095 -14.18 -21.07 -30.94
CA VAL A 1095 -14.49 -22.49 -30.68
C VAL A 1095 -13.76 -23.50 -31.60
N PRO A 1096 -13.57 -23.26 -32.92
CA PRO A 1096 -12.87 -24.23 -33.76
C PRO A 1096 -11.33 -24.13 -33.70
N VAL A 1097 -10.71 -23.17 -32.99
CA VAL A 1097 -9.28 -22.82 -33.11
C VAL A 1097 -8.45 -23.31 -31.91
N LEU A 1098 -7.57 -24.30 -32.15
CA LEU A 1098 -6.63 -24.80 -31.13
C LEU A 1098 -5.31 -24.02 -31.11
N GLN A 1099 -4.82 -23.62 -32.28
CA GLN A 1099 -3.62 -22.78 -32.45
C GLN A 1099 -3.79 -21.85 -33.65
N VAL A 1100 -3.11 -20.72 -33.59
CA VAL A 1100 -3.06 -19.76 -34.71
C VAL A 1100 -1.66 -19.14 -34.78
N PHE A 1101 -1.19 -18.92 -36.00
CA PHE A 1101 0.01 -18.15 -36.33
C PHE A 1101 -0.40 -17.01 -37.27
N VAL A 1102 -0.32 -15.78 -36.78
CA VAL A 1102 -0.63 -14.56 -37.54
C VAL A 1102 0.64 -14.04 -38.22
N HIS A 1103 0.52 -13.74 -39.51
CA HIS A 1103 1.59 -13.15 -40.30
C HIS A 1103 1.15 -11.85 -40.98
N GLY A 1104 2.07 -10.90 -41.02
CA GLY A 1104 2.02 -9.66 -41.80
C GLY A 1104 3.35 -9.46 -42.50
N ASP A 1105 3.33 -8.78 -43.65
CA ASP A 1105 4.52 -8.36 -44.38
C ASP A 1105 4.45 -6.84 -44.64
N SER A 1106 5.60 -6.17 -44.64
CA SER A 1106 5.68 -4.70 -44.76
C SER A 1106 5.29 -4.17 -46.14
N LEU A 1107 5.22 -5.03 -47.16
CA LEU A 1107 4.70 -4.68 -48.48
C LEU A 1107 3.18 -4.85 -48.57
N GLN A 1108 2.54 -5.46 -47.57
CA GLN A 1108 1.13 -5.85 -47.58
C GLN A 1108 0.30 -4.99 -46.63
N SER A 1109 -0.97 -4.75 -46.97
CA SER A 1109 -1.86 -3.86 -46.20
C SER A 1109 -2.70 -4.58 -45.14
N PHE A 1110 -2.58 -5.91 -45.04
CA PHE A 1110 -3.42 -6.76 -44.21
C PHE A 1110 -2.69 -8.00 -43.68
N LEU A 1111 -3.36 -8.69 -42.75
CA LEU A 1111 -2.85 -9.88 -42.07
C LEU A 1111 -3.45 -11.17 -42.65
N ILE A 1112 -2.69 -12.25 -42.52
CA ILE A 1112 -3.11 -13.62 -42.87
C ILE A 1112 -2.83 -14.55 -41.68
N GLY A 1113 -3.52 -15.70 -41.63
CA GLY A 1113 -3.39 -16.64 -40.51
C GLY A 1113 -3.20 -18.10 -40.94
N VAL A 1114 -2.30 -18.83 -40.29
CA VAL A 1114 -2.32 -20.30 -40.30
C VAL A 1114 -3.00 -20.77 -39.01
N VAL A 1115 -4.06 -21.56 -39.14
CA VAL A 1115 -4.94 -21.98 -38.05
C VAL A 1115 -4.91 -23.51 -37.95
N VAL A 1116 -4.62 -24.03 -36.76
CA VAL A 1116 -4.82 -25.46 -36.44
C VAL A 1116 -6.18 -25.59 -35.75
N PRO A 1117 -7.13 -26.35 -36.32
CA PRO A 1117 -8.41 -26.56 -35.66
C PRO A 1117 -8.30 -27.46 -34.42
N ASP A 1118 -9.29 -27.42 -33.53
CA ASP A 1118 -9.33 -28.33 -32.37
C ASP A 1118 -9.98 -29.67 -32.75
N PRO A 1119 -9.24 -30.80 -32.79
CA PRO A 1119 -9.80 -32.10 -33.18
C PRO A 1119 -10.82 -32.66 -32.16
N GLU A 1120 -10.90 -32.13 -30.92
CA GLU A 1120 -11.93 -32.53 -29.95
C GLU A 1120 -13.32 -31.93 -30.27
N VAL A 1121 -13.40 -30.81 -31.03
CA VAL A 1121 -14.67 -30.09 -31.27
C VAL A 1121 -14.94 -29.64 -32.72
N PHE A 1122 -13.93 -29.51 -33.58
CA PHE A 1122 -14.05 -28.91 -34.92
C PHE A 1122 -15.03 -29.66 -35.84
N VAL A 1123 -15.03 -31.00 -35.79
CA VAL A 1123 -15.90 -31.84 -36.63
C VAL A 1123 -17.38 -31.65 -36.27
N ASP A 1124 -17.72 -31.59 -34.98
CA ASP A 1124 -19.10 -31.33 -34.56
C ASP A 1124 -19.48 -29.84 -34.75
N TRP A 1125 -18.57 -28.88 -34.53
CA TRP A 1125 -18.78 -27.45 -34.82
C TRP A 1125 -19.09 -27.16 -36.31
N ALA A 1126 -18.46 -27.91 -37.22
CA ALA A 1126 -18.73 -27.84 -38.66
C ALA A 1126 -20.08 -28.49 -39.04
N LYS A 1127 -20.38 -29.62 -38.39
CA LYS A 1127 -21.64 -30.37 -38.56
C LYS A 1127 -22.85 -29.62 -38.01
N GLU A 1128 -22.71 -28.84 -36.95
CA GLU A 1128 -23.72 -27.87 -36.48
C GLU A 1128 -24.03 -26.79 -37.54
N ARG A 1129 -23.07 -26.48 -38.42
CA ARG A 1129 -23.21 -25.58 -39.57
C ARG A 1129 -23.61 -26.30 -40.87
N GLY A 1130 -23.95 -27.59 -40.78
CA GLY A 1130 -24.41 -28.41 -41.91
C GLY A 1130 -23.29 -28.99 -42.79
N ILE A 1131 -22.02 -28.80 -42.44
CA ILE A 1131 -20.87 -29.29 -43.22
C ILE A 1131 -20.33 -30.58 -42.59
N VAL A 1132 -20.21 -31.65 -43.38
CA VAL A 1132 -19.81 -32.98 -42.91
C VAL A 1132 -18.61 -33.49 -43.71
N GLY A 1133 -17.62 -34.03 -43.00
CA GLY A 1133 -16.41 -34.64 -43.56
C GLY A 1133 -15.51 -35.17 -42.44
N SER A 1134 -14.40 -35.82 -42.79
CA SER A 1134 -13.29 -36.08 -41.87
C SER A 1134 -12.56 -34.80 -41.48
N TYR A 1135 -11.75 -34.85 -40.43
CA TYR A 1135 -10.99 -33.69 -39.93
C TYR A 1135 -10.07 -33.09 -41.01
N GLU A 1136 -9.41 -33.95 -41.79
CA GLU A 1136 -8.52 -33.60 -42.89
C GLU A 1136 -9.28 -32.98 -44.08
N GLU A 1137 -10.44 -33.53 -44.45
CA GLU A 1137 -11.31 -32.99 -45.50
C GLU A 1137 -11.89 -31.62 -45.11
N LEU A 1138 -12.32 -31.47 -43.85
CA LEU A 1138 -12.83 -30.20 -43.31
C LEU A 1138 -11.75 -29.11 -43.29
N CYS A 1139 -10.47 -29.46 -43.08
CA CYS A 1139 -9.35 -28.51 -43.22
C CYS A 1139 -9.15 -28.04 -44.68
N GLN A 1140 -9.52 -28.84 -45.68
CA GLN A 1140 -9.39 -28.47 -47.09
C GLN A 1140 -10.64 -27.78 -47.67
N ASN A 1141 -11.75 -27.78 -46.93
CA ASN A 1141 -13.05 -27.29 -47.40
C ASN A 1141 -13.12 -25.74 -47.38
N PRO A 1142 -13.43 -25.08 -48.53
CA PRO A 1142 -13.52 -23.61 -48.62
C PRO A 1142 -14.59 -22.97 -47.73
N ASP A 1143 -15.75 -23.62 -47.59
CA ASP A 1143 -16.88 -23.10 -46.81
C ASP A 1143 -16.59 -23.20 -45.30
N VAL A 1144 -15.89 -24.24 -44.86
CA VAL A 1144 -15.38 -24.38 -43.49
C VAL A 1144 -14.36 -23.29 -43.20
N LYS A 1145 -13.38 -23.09 -44.09
CA LYS A 1145 -12.42 -21.98 -44.01
C LYS A 1145 -13.11 -20.62 -43.88
N LYS A 1146 -14.15 -20.37 -44.67
CA LYS A 1146 -14.96 -19.14 -44.61
C LYS A 1146 -15.68 -18.99 -43.28
N ALA A 1147 -16.34 -20.04 -42.79
CA ALA A 1147 -17.03 -20.02 -41.50
C ALA A 1147 -16.08 -19.80 -40.31
N VAL A 1148 -14.87 -20.38 -40.33
CA VAL A 1148 -13.84 -20.14 -39.30
C VAL A 1148 -13.36 -18.68 -39.34
N LEU A 1149 -13.16 -18.12 -40.54
CA LEU A 1149 -12.76 -16.71 -40.72
C LEU A 1149 -13.86 -15.74 -40.24
N GLU A 1150 -15.14 -16.08 -40.42
CA GLU A 1150 -16.29 -15.31 -39.93
C GLU A 1150 -16.39 -15.35 -38.40
N ASP A 1151 -16.32 -16.53 -37.77
CA ASP A 1151 -16.25 -16.70 -36.30
C ASP A 1151 -15.05 -15.91 -35.72
N MET A 1152 -13.86 -16.01 -36.35
CA MET A 1152 -12.65 -15.26 -35.95
C MET A 1152 -12.85 -13.74 -36.07
N THR A 1153 -13.41 -13.26 -37.18
CA THR A 1153 -13.68 -11.83 -37.40
C THR A 1153 -14.64 -11.28 -36.33
N ALA A 1154 -15.65 -12.06 -35.94
CA ALA A 1154 -16.60 -11.68 -34.89
C ALA A 1154 -15.91 -11.56 -33.51
N VAL A 1155 -15.17 -12.58 -33.08
CA VAL A 1155 -14.41 -12.57 -31.82
C VAL A 1155 -13.36 -11.45 -31.79
N GLY A 1156 -12.70 -11.18 -32.91
CA GLY A 1156 -11.77 -10.06 -33.05
C GLY A 1156 -12.45 -8.69 -32.84
N LYS A 1157 -13.67 -8.50 -33.36
CA LYS A 1157 -14.45 -7.27 -33.15
C LYS A 1157 -14.92 -7.13 -31.70
N GLU A 1158 -15.39 -8.21 -31.08
CA GLU A 1158 -15.78 -8.22 -29.66
C GLU A 1158 -14.61 -7.88 -28.74
N ALA A 1159 -13.41 -8.36 -29.08
CA ALA A 1159 -12.16 -8.05 -28.37
C ALA A 1159 -11.56 -6.66 -28.69
N GLY A 1160 -12.18 -5.87 -29.57
CA GLY A 1160 -11.73 -4.52 -29.93
C GLY A 1160 -10.53 -4.46 -30.87
N LEU A 1161 -10.25 -5.50 -31.66
CA LEU A 1161 -9.23 -5.45 -32.70
C LEU A 1161 -9.63 -4.48 -33.82
N LYS A 1162 -8.72 -3.59 -34.21
CA LYS A 1162 -8.91 -2.64 -35.31
C LYS A 1162 -9.07 -3.37 -36.65
N SER A 1163 -9.62 -2.69 -37.66
CA SER A 1163 -9.85 -3.26 -39.00
C SER A 1163 -8.60 -3.79 -39.72
N PHE A 1164 -7.41 -3.29 -39.37
CA PHE A 1164 -6.12 -3.77 -39.87
C PHE A 1164 -5.43 -4.80 -38.96
N GLU A 1165 -5.89 -4.97 -37.73
CA GLU A 1165 -5.49 -6.07 -36.84
C GLU A 1165 -6.29 -7.35 -37.12
N GLN A 1166 -7.22 -7.30 -38.08
CA GLN A 1166 -8.04 -8.42 -38.49
C GLN A 1166 -7.39 -9.18 -39.66
N VAL A 1167 -7.29 -10.50 -39.50
CA VAL A 1167 -6.87 -11.42 -40.57
C VAL A 1167 -7.90 -11.39 -41.72
N LYS A 1168 -7.41 -11.30 -42.96
CA LYS A 1168 -8.22 -11.25 -44.19
C LYS A 1168 -8.37 -12.60 -44.89
N ASP A 1169 -7.36 -13.46 -44.79
CA ASP A 1169 -7.44 -14.83 -45.27
C ASP A 1169 -6.69 -15.80 -44.35
N LEU A 1170 -7.13 -17.06 -44.31
CA LEU A 1170 -6.53 -18.09 -43.47
C LEU A 1170 -6.27 -19.42 -44.21
N TYR A 1171 -5.35 -20.20 -43.67
CA TYR A 1171 -5.09 -21.58 -44.06
C TYR A 1171 -5.33 -22.51 -42.86
N LEU A 1172 -6.25 -23.47 -43.01
CA LEU A 1172 -6.50 -24.50 -42.00
C LEU A 1172 -5.46 -25.62 -42.17
N HIS A 1173 -4.75 -25.94 -41.09
CA HIS A 1173 -3.67 -26.92 -41.09
C HIS A 1173 -3.99 -28.05 -40.09
N PRO A 1174 -4.00 -29.33 -40.50
CA PRO A 1174 -4.43 -30.41 -39.62
C PRO A 1174 -3.41 -30.79 -38.55
N GLU A 1175 -2.11 -30.56 -38.75
CA GLU A 1175 -1.07 -30.94 -37.79
C GLU A 1175 -0.89 -29.90 -36.67
N MET A 1176 -0.84 -30.36 -35.42
CA MET A 1176 -0.61 -29.53 -34.25
C MET A 1176 0.82 -28.99 -34.21
N PHE A 1177 1.02 -27.67 -34.10
CA PHE A 1177 2.37 -27.14 -33.87
C PHE A 1177 2.88 -27.67 -32.52
N SER A 1178 4.01 -28.38 -32.55
CA SER A 1178 4.53 -29.13 -31.42
C SER A 1178 6.02 -28.86 -31.19
N VAL A 1179 6.55 -29.35 -30.08
CA VAL A 1179 7.99 -29.34 -29.83
C VAL A 1179 8.71 -30.36 -30.72
N SER A 1180 8.04 -31.48 -31.01
CA SER A 1180 8.54 -32.61 -31.81
C SER A 1180 8.67 -32.31 -33.31
N ASN A 1181 7.74 -31.57 -33.91
CA ASN A 1181 7.90 -31.03 -35.28
C ASN A 1181 8.70 -29.72 -35.32
N GLY A 1182 9.28 -29.32 -34.17
CA GLY A 1182 10.17 -28.17 -34.05
C GLY A 1182 9.49 -26.80 -34.16
N LEU A 1183 8.18 -26.71 -34.40
CA LEU A 1183 7.47 -25.44 -34.58
C LEU A 1183 7.24 -24.67 -33.26
N LEU A 1184 7.34 -25.35 -32.11
CA LEU A 1184 7.30 -24.73 -30.78
C LEU A 1184 8.65 -24.78 -30.05
N THR A 1185 8.85 -23.81 -29.14
CA THR A 1185 9.90 -23.83 -28.11
C THR A 1185 9.56 -24.82 -26.98
N PRO A 1186 10.52 -25.19 -26.10
CA PRO A 1186 10.26 -25.97 -24.88
C PRO A 1186 9.15 -25.39 -23.99
N THR A 1187 8.99 -24.07 -24.00
CA THR A 1187 7.97 -23.31 -23.26
C THR A 1187 6.64 -23.15 -24.02
N LEU A 1188 6.44 -23.96 -25.08
CA LEU A 1188 5.25 -24.04 -25.92
C LEU A 1188 4.91 -22.75 -26.70
N LYS A 1189 5.89 -21.84 -26.90
CA LYS A 1189 5.74 -20.64 -27.74
C LYS A 1189 6.00 -20.95 -29.21
N SER A 1190 5.29 -20.27 -30.10
CA SER A 1190 5.46 -20.34 -31.55
C SER A 1190 6.83 -19.84 -32.02
N LYS A 1191 7.60 -20.67 -32.76
CA LYS A 1191 8.83 -20.22 -33.42
C LYS A 1191 8.49 -19.52 -34.74
N ARG A 1192 8.25 -18.20 -34.67
CA ARG A 1192 7.74 -17.41 -35.82
C ARG A 1192 8.57 -17.54 -37.10
N VAL A 1193 9.89 -17.69 -37.00
CA VAL A 1193 10.80 -17.87 -38.15
C VAL A 1193 10.65 -19.24 -38.80
N ASP A 1194 10.65 -20.32 -38.00
CA ASP A 1194 10.44 -21.69 -38.52
C ASP A 1194 9.04 -21.85 -39.12
N LEU A 1195 8.02 -21.27 -38.48
CA LEU A 1195 6.64 -21.22 -39.00
C LEU A 1195 6.56 -20.46 -40.34
N ARG A 1196 7.22 -19.30 -40.47
CA ARG A 1196 7.29 -18.56 -41.75
C ARG A 1196 8.01 -19.36 -42.84
N ARG A 1197 9.04 -20.13 -42.49
CA ARG A 1197 9.78 -21.00 -43.43
C ARG A 1197 8.90 -22.17 -43.91
N VAL A 1198 8.24 -22.86 -42.98
CA VAL A 1198 7.40 -24.04 -43.27
C VAL A 1198 6.13 -23.68 -44.05
N PHE A 1199 5.45 -22.59 -43.70
CA PHE A 1199 4.22 -22.16 -44.37
C PHE A 1199 4.42 -21.12 -45.49
N SER A 1200 5.65 -21.02 -46.01
CA SER A 1200 6.04 -19.97 -46.97
C SER A 1200 5.21 -19.97 -48.26
N GLU A 1201 4.88 -21.14 -48.81
CA GLU A 1201 4.03 -21.26 -49.99
C GLU A 1201 2.57 -20.84 -49.72
N GLN A 1202 2.01 -21.26 -48.58
CA GLN A 1202 0.63 -20.94 -48.20
C GLN A 1202 0.50 -19.45 -47.88
N ILE A 1203 1.52 -18.86 -47.26
CA ILE A 1203 1.66 -17.41 -47.04
C ILE A 1203 1.63 -16.65 -48.38
N ALA A 1204 2.43 -17.07 -49.36
CA ALA A 1204 2.45 -16.45 -50.69
C ALA A 1204 1.12 -16.59 -51.43
N GLN A 1205 0.44 -17.75 -51.30
CA GLN A 1205 -0.89 -17.97 -51.88
C GLN A 1205 -1.99 -17.11 -51.25
N MET A 1206 -1.97 -16.89 -49.93
CA MET A 1206 -2.98 -16.05 -49.27
C MET A 1206 -2.82 -14.58 -49.69
N TYR A 1207 -1.59 -14.06 -49.76
CA TYR A 1207 -1.36 -12.69 -50.25
C TYR A 1207 -1.73 -12.50 -51.72
N SER A 1208 -1.39 -13.45 -52.61
CA SER A 1208 -1.72 -13.32 -54.04
C SER A 1208 -3.23 -13.39 -54.32
N LYS A 1209 -3.98 -14.19 -53.56
CA LYS A 1209 -5.45 -14.31 -53.69
C LYS A 1209 -6.23 -13.09 -53.18
N SER A 1210 -5.61 -12.23 -52.38
CA SER A 1210 -6.23 -11.01 -51.82
C SER A 1210 -5.56 -9.71 -52.30
N SER A 1211 -4.82 -9.77 -53.41
CA SER A 1211 -4.22 -8.61 -54.10
C SER A 1211 -5.04 -8.15 -55.31
N ILE A 1212 -6.38 -8.27 -55.23
CA ILE A 1212 -7.38 -7.87 -56.25
C ILE A 1212 -8.50 -7.08 -55.56
#